data_AF-A0A3N5SE95-F1
#
_entry.id   AF-A0A3N5SE95-F1
#
_cell.length_a   1.000
_cell.length_b   1.000
_cell.length_c   1.000
_cell.angle_alpha   90.00
_cell.angle_beta   90.00
_cell.angle_gamma   90.00
#
_symmetry.space_group_name_H-M   'P 1'
#
loop_
_entity.id
_entity.type
_entity.pdbx_description
1 polymer ?
#
loop_
_entity_poly.entity_id
_entity_poly.type
_entity_poly.pdbx_seq_one_letter_code
_entity_poly.pdbx_strand_id
1 'polypeptide(L)'
;MARQIIGPDVSFYQDDPGTSQEINFERMDQAADFVIIRAGQNLWADSDFKNNWRRAKETDLPRGSYWFYDSRADPKKQAELWVNLLDGDLGELPLFLDLEEAYRGQYTGWTHWKTCLERLKALVGSKEIAIYTAYHYWNSNAPLSQPNELEYFHRYPLWIANYGVSQPLVPKPWGTNEWLFWQFTASGDGLGYGAESLEIDLNYFNGDAQAFAQRFNVPVPEDPTPPDPAGTQYRVNAGTLNVREGPGTSYKAIGFFQRNDTVEALEFNTDGSWTRARRIRDGLTGWVSSAYLVKITTPPPPPPPPTGARYRVTAGSLYVREGPGTNFKAIGSLVRNDMVEALEFSADGSWTRVRRLTDNLTGWSSSQYLVKIDTTPPPPPPPPPIGDKYRVTATRLHVRAGPGTEFASLGYIELNEVVTAIGVNADGTWRQIRRSDGLTGWSSARYLVAVASPPPPDPNEPPPDDVTGNWYRLTGTINAREGAGTNFAAIGSLSKDEIVEALSANPDQSWIRLRRVDGWTAWASSNYLINVGKTPNSIKQNVFKGVTYHRTSRTSPDPLTTHVLEIDTKSVEALRFLVTPPVRDAIPQLCTRTTSQFLDDNDMQIAVNGDEYYYMDPTDFPPQNYCDIGDPVRPAGYAASRGKVYSQKLTSRPILYLNQKNEITFDTPKGKIYNAISGQRMLVVKGQKVGGLDTEQLQPRTAVGVNQNGRWLYLIVMEGTDATNGASFSQLADLLVSQGVYSGMSLDGGGSSTMAIEGVDKRPRLLNTPVNDNTAGKERAVANHLGISLKKQ
;
A
#
# COMPACT_ATOMS: atom_id res chain seq x y z
N MET A 1 -19.67 -36.58 -0.66
CA MET A 1 -18.79 -36.73 0.53
C MET A 1 -19.26 -35.70 1.55
N ALA A 2 -19.13 -35.98 2.85
CA ALA A 2 -19.45 -34.97 3.87
C ALA A 2 -18.57 -33.74 3.66
N ARG A 3 -19.14 -32.54 3.85
CA ARG A 3 -18.42 -31.27 3.77
C ARG A 3 -17.27 -31.26 4.77
N GLN A 4 -16.09 -30.79 4.34
CA GLN A 4 -14.95 -30.56 5.24
C GLN A 4 -15.12 -29.23 5.95
N ILE A 5 -14.85 -29.23 7.25
CA ILE A 5 -14.84 -28.03 8.08
C ILE A 5 -13.53 -27.28 7.88
N ILE A 6 -13.61 -25.99 7.52
CA ILE A 6 -12.48 -25.19 7.07
C ILE A 6 -12.40 -23.86 7.82
N GLY A 7 -11.19 -23.40 8.12
CA GLY A 7 -10.98 -22.11 8.77
C GLY A 7 -9.59 -21.54 8.53
N PRO A 8 -9.46 -20.21 8.39
CA PRO A 8 -8.16 -19.58 8.27
C PRO A 8 -7.42 -19.48 9.60
N ASP A 9 -6.11 -19.32 9.51
CA ASP A 9 -5.33 -18.71 10.57
C ASP A 9 -4.76 -17.37 10.13
N VAL A 10 -4.77 -16.38 11.03
CA VAL A 10 -4.49 -14.97 10.71
C VAL A 10 -3.61 -14.30 11.76
N SER A 11 -2.96 -13.23 11.33
CA SER A 11 -2.07 -12.37 12.12
C SER A 11 -2.12 -10.94 11.58
N PHE A 12 -1.29 -10.02 12.09
CA PHE A 12 -1.19 -8.68 11.50
C PHE A 12 -0.82 -8.66 10.00
N TYR A 13 -0.29 -9.76 9.43
CA TYR A 13 0.05 -9.82 8.01
C TYR A 13 -1.17 -9.87 7.07
N GLN A 14 -2.35 -10.18 7.60
CA GLN A 14 -3.60 -10.22 6.83
C GLN A 14 -4.31 -8.86 6.76
N ASP A 15 -3.72 -7.83 7.36
CA ASP A 15 -4.18 -6.44 7.37
C ASP A 15 -3.16 -5.53 6.65
N ASP A 16 -3.62 -4.49 5.93
CA ASP A 16 -2.73 -3.51 5.28
C ASP A 16 -2.59 -2.28 6.18
N PRO A 17 -1.42 -2.06 6.82
CA PRO A 17 -1.24 -0.94 7.74
C PRO A 17 -1.29 0.44 7.05
N GLY A 18 -1.34 0.48 5.71
CA GLY A 18 -1.56 1.69 4.91
C GLY A 18 -3.04 2.04 4.69
N THR A 19 -3.97 1.20 5.12
CA THR A 19 -5.41 1.46 5.09
C THR A 19 -5.96 1.63 6.51
N SER A 20 -7.14 2.24 6.62
CA SER A 20 -7.91 2.21 7.89
C SER A 20 -8.89 1.05 7.91
N GLN A 21 -8.80 0.17 6.91
CA GLN A 21 -9.62 -1.02 6.81
C GLN A 21 -8.94 -2.10 7.68
N GLU A 22 -9.72 -3.09 8.09
CA GLU A 22 -9.29 -4.17 8.96
C GLU A 22 -9.91 -5.46 8.40
N ILE A 23 -9.46 -6.63 8.86
CA ILE A 23 -10.07 -7.92 8.48
C ILE A 23 -11.59 -7.88 8.68
N ASN A 24 -12.34 -8.26 7.64
CA ASN A 24 -13.79 -8.34 7.67
C ASN A 24 -14.25 -9.70 8.21
N PHE A 25 -14.43 -9.79 9.53
CA PHE A 25 -14.91 -11.01 10.19
C PHE A 25 -16.35 -11.41 9.82
N GLU A 26 -17.21 -10.48 9.40
CA GLU A 26 -18.55 -10.83 8.90
C GLU A 26 -18.47 -11.62 7.60
N ARG A 27 -17.52 -11.24 6.72
CA ARG A 27 -17.25 -11.99 5.50
C ARG A 27 -16.52 -13.30 5.79
N MET A 28 -15.63 -13.30 6.77
CA MET A 28 -14.93 -14.51 7.20
C MET A 28 -15.91 -15.56 7.72
N ASP A 29 -16.87 -15.16 8.56
CA ASP A 29 -17.93 -16.02 9.09
C ASP A 29 -18.81 -16.64 8.00
N GLN A 30 -19.00 -15.94 6.89
CA GLN A 30 -19.72 -16.49 5.72
C GLN A 30 -18.90 -17.48 4.89
N ALA A 31 -17.58 -17.46 5.02
CA ALA A 31 -16.65 -18.22 4.18
C ALA A 31 -15.92 -19.35 4.93
N ALA A 32 -15.88 -19.30 6.26
CA ALA A 32 -15.16 -20.21 7.14
C ALA A 32 -16.01 -20.63 8.33
N ASP A 33 -15.66 -21.80 8.89
CA ASP A 33 -16.32 -22.40 10.04
C ASP A 33 -15.65 -22.05 11.37
N PHE A 34 -14.41 -21.54 11.33
CA PHE A 34 -13.63 -21.11 12.48
C PHE A 34 -12.46 -20.21 12.07
N VAL A 35 -11.79 -19.58 13.04
CA VAL A 35 -10.53 -18.83 12.83
C VAL A 35 -9.50 -19.10 13.92
N ILE A 36 -8.21 -19.13 13.59
CA ILE A 36 -7.11 -19.18 14.58
C ILE A 36 -6.28 -17.89 14.48
N ILE A 37 -6.11 -17.15 15.57
CA ILE A 37 -5.56 -15.78 15.54
C ILE A 37 -4.24 -15.74 16.33
N ARG A 38 -3.18 -15.20 15.72
CA ARG A 38 -1.89 -15.01 16.40
C ARG A 38 -2.03 -14.03 17.54
N ALA A 39 -1.69 -14.45 18.76
CA ALA A 39 -1.62 -13.55 19.91
C ALA A 39 -0.29 -12.80 20.00
N GLY A 40 0.80 -13.42 19.57
CA GLY A 40 2.11 -12.80 19.62
C GLY A 40 3.23 -13.80 19.39
N GLN A 41 4.44 -13.29 19.64
CA GLN A 41 5.70 -13.98 19.45
C GLN A 41 6.72 -13.38 20.41
N ASN A 42 7.73 -14.15 20.83
CA ASN A 42 8.79 -13.64 21.70
C ASN A 42 8.18 -13.02 22.98
N LEU A 43 8.44 -11.75 23.28
CA LEU A 43 7.82 -11.01 24.39
C LEU A 43 7.04 -9.79 23.87
N TRP A 44 6.40 -9.93 22.70
CA TRP A 44 5.54 -8.91 22.12
C TRP A 44 4.22 -9.50 21.63
N ALA A 45 3.17 -8.66 21.66
CA ALA A 45 1.85 -8.99 21.18
C ALA A 45 1.75 -8.70 19.68
N ASP A 46 1.05 -9.55 18.95
CA ASP A 46 0.62 -9.20 17.59
C ASP A 46 -0.27 -7.94 17.67
N SER A 47 0.01 -6.95 16.82
CA SER A 47 -0.60 -5.61 16.92
C SER A 47 -2.11 -5.64 16.77
N ASP A 48 -2.61 -6.59 15.98
CA ASP A 48 -4.01 -6.63 15.59
C ASP A 48 -4.79 -7.64 16.44
N PHE A 49 -4.09 -8.44 17.27
CA PHE A 49 -4.68 -9.51 18.06
C PHE A 49 -5.90 -9.05 18.85
N LYS A 50 -5.78 -7.98 19.65
CA LYS A 50 -6.92 -7.54 20.49
C LYS A 50 -8.15 -7.20 19.67
N ASN A 51 -7.95 -6.58 18.51
CA ASN A 51 -9.04 -6.18 17.65
C ASN A 51 -9.63 -7.40 16.93
N ASN A 52 -8.79 -8.23 16.31
CA ASN A 52 -9.19 -9.45 15.63
C ASN A 52 -9.89 -10.43 16.58
N TRP A 53 -9.36 -10.59 17.79
CA TRP A 53 -9.93 -11.42 18.86
C TRP A 53 -11.35 -10.96 19.22
N ARG A 54 -11.54 -9.65 19.44
CA ARG A 54 -12.86 -9.08 19.73
C ARG A 54 -13.82 -9.21 18.55
N ARG A 55 -13.39 -8.85 17.34
CA ARG A 55 -14.27 -8.79 16.17
C ARG A 55 -14.72 -10.16 15.67
N ALA A 56 -13.86 -11.18 15.74
CA ALA A 56 -14.26 -12.56 15.48
C ALA A 56 -15.36 -13.04 16.45
N LYS A 57 -15.27 -12.61 17.72
CA LYS A 57 -16.30 -12.92 18.73
C LYS A 57 -17.63 -12.22 18.43
N GLU A 58 -17.58 -10.98 17.94
CA GLU A 58 -18.77 -10.19 17.59
C GLU A 58 -19.59 -10.83 16.46
N THR A 59 -19.01 -11.75 15.68
CA THR A 59 -19.68 -12.51 14.62
C THR A 59 -19.98 -13.96 14.99
N ASP A 60 -19.81 -14.36 16.26
CA ASP A 60 -19.98 -15.73 16.75
C ASP A 60 -19.08 -16.79 16.09
N LEU A 61 -18.04 -16.37 15.35
CA LEU A 61 -17.09 -17.28 14.67
C LEU A 61 -16.19 -17.96 15.72
N PRO A 62 -16.21 -19.31 15.84
CA PRO A 62 -15.38 -20.02 16.80
C PRO A 62 -13.89 -19.70 16.59
N ARG A 63 -13.22 -19.27 17.66
CA ARG A 63 -11.84 -18.76 17.56
C ARG A 63 -10.86 -19.48 18.47
N GLY A 64 -9.68 -19.75 17.93
CA GLY A 64 -8.50 -20.23 18.64
C GLY A 64 -7.40 -19.18 18.62
N SER A 65 -6.46 -19.27 19.55
CA SER A 65 -5.28 -18.41 19.53
C SER A 65 -4.03 -19.25 19.33
N TYR A 66 -3.05 -18.72 18.60
CA TYR A 66 -1.72 -19.32 18.53
C TYR A 66 -0.62 -18.37 19.00
N TRP A 67 0.48 -18.95 19.46
CA TRP A 67 1.68 -18.24 19.86
C TRP A 67 2.89 -18.80 19.13
N PHE A 68 3.54 -17.96 18.33
CA PHE A 68 4.77 -18.33 17.64
C PHE A 68 5.91 -18.43 18.67
N TYR A 69 6.36 -19.65 18.97
CA TYR A 69 7.43 -19.85 19.93
C TYR A 69 8.75 -19.26 19.41
N ASP A 70 9.38 -18.39 20.18
CA ASP A 70 10.67 -17.78 19.81
C ASP A 70 11.78 -18.19 20.78
N SER A 71 12.74 -18.99 20.33
CA SER A 71 13.85 -19.48 21.16
C SER A 71 14.77 -18.39 21.73
N ARG A 72 14.64 -17.13 21.30
CA ARG A 72 15.41 -16.00 21.83
C ARG A 72 14.87 -15.53 23.20
N ALA A 73 13.63 -15.88 23.54
CA ALA A 73 12.94 -15.42 24.74
C ALA A 73 12.62 -16.54 25.73
N ASP A 74 12.55 -16.17 27.02
CA ASP A 74 12.28 -17.12 28.10
C ASP A 74 10.91 -17.81 27.90
N PRO A 75 10.86 -19.16 27.83
CA PRO A 75 9.64 -19.89 27.47
C PRO A 75 8.48 -19.66 28.44
N LYS A 76 8.76 -19.39 29.73
CA LYS A 76 7.69 -19.15 30.72
C LYS A 76 7.09 -17.77 30.52
N LYS A 77 7.92 -16.77 30.26
CA LYS A 77 7.45 -15.39 30.00
C LYS A 77 6.62 -15.29 28.72
N GLN A 78 6.94 -16.10 27.70
CA GLN A 78 6.11 -16.21 26.50
C GLN A 78 4.70 -16.70 26.83
N ALA A 79 4.59 -17.82 27.56
CA ALA A 79 3.31 -18.36 28.01
C ALA A 79 2.53 -17.38 28.91
N GLU A 80 3.22 -16.65 29.78
CA GLU A 80 2.61 -15.63 30.64
C GLU A 80 2.05 -14.46 29.84
N LEU A 81 2.81 -13.92 28.88
CA LEU A 81 2.35 -12.83 28.04
C LEU A 81 1.16 -13.27 27.18
N TRP A 82 1.21 -14.47 26.61
CA TRP A 82 0.11 -15.02 25.84
C TRP A 82 -1.20 -15.06 26.63
N VAL A 83 -1.17 -15.62 27.84
CA VAL A 83 -2.37 -15.71 28.69
C VAL A 83 -2.83 -14.32 29.15
N ASN A 84 -1.92 -13.40 29.44
CA ASN A 84 -2.27 -12.04 29.81
C ASN A 84 -2.98 -11.29 28.66
N LEU A 85 -2.64 -11.57 27.41
CA LEU A 85 -3.29 -10.93 26.25
C LEU A 85 -4.71 -11.45 26.02
N LEU A 86 -5.00 -12.70 26.39
CA LEU A 86 -6.34 -13.29 26.32
C LEU A 86 -7.31 -12.65 27.33
N ASP A 87 -6.79 -12.06 28.42
CA ASP A 87 -7.57 -11.33 29.43
C ASP A 87 -8.79 -12.12 29.96
N GLY A 88 -8.57 -13.42 30.22
CA GLY A 88 -9.61 -14.35 30.68
C GLY A 88 -10.54 -14.89 29.59
N ASP A 89 -10.47 -14.35 28.38
CA ASP A 89 -11.23 -14.82 27.22
C ASP A 89 -10.39 -15.81 26.40
N LEU A 90 -10.45 -17.09 26.78
CA LEU A 90 -9.61 -18.16 26.22
C LEU A 90 -10.08 -18.70 24.87
N GLY A 91 -11.18 -18.18 24.31
CA GLY A 91 -11.78 -18.63 23.04
C GLY A 91 -12.40 -20.04 23.13
N GLU A 92 -12.97 -20.49 22.02
CA GLU A 92 -13.69 -21.76 21.91
C GLU A 92 -12.73 -22.89 21.52
N LEU A 93 -11.81 -22.63 20.59
CA LEU A 93 -10.82 -23.60 20.11
C LEU A 93 -9.57 -23.66 21.03
N PRO A 94 -8.70 -24.69 20.90
CA PRO A 94 -7.49 -24.80 21.71
C PRO A 94 -6.55 -23.59 21.61
N LEU A 95 -5.62 -23.51 22.56
CA LEU A 95 -4.46 -22.64 22.47
C LEU A 95 -3.33 -23.40 21.78
N PHE A 96 -2.86 -22.89 20.65
CA PHE A 96 -1.86 -23.57 19.81
C PHE A 96 -0.46 -23.01 20.03
N LEU A 97 0.43 -23.81 20.62
CA LEU A 97 1.84 -23.45 20.66
C LEU A 97 2.47 -23.79 19.31
N ASP A 98 2.88 -22.77 18.57
CA ASP A 98 3.48 -22.90 17.26
C ASP A 98 5.00 -23.13 17.38
N LEU A 99 5.42 -24.31 16.91
CA LEU A 99 6.79 -24.80 16.94
C LEU A 99 7.33 -24.96 15.52
N GLU A 100 7.86 -23.87 14.97
CA GLU A 100 8.54 -23.88 13.66
C GLU A 100 9.73 -22.91 13.54
N GLU A 101 10.21 -22.37 14.67
CA GLU A 101 11.23 -21.31 14.67
C GLU A 101 12.62 -21.75 14.20
N ALA A 102 13.33 -20.86 13.52
CA ALA A 102 14.69 -21.08 13.02
C ALA A 102 15.74 -20.10 13.60
N TYR A 103 15.41 -19.39 14.69
CA TYR A 103 16.25 -18.33 15.26
C TYR A 103 17.46 -18.85 16.03
N ARG A 104 17.41 -20.10 16.51
CA ARG A 104 18.50 -20.76 17.25
C ARG A 104 18.97 -19.95 18.47
N GLY A 105 18.03 -19.36 19.19
CA GLY A 105 18.28 -18.59 20.41
C GLY A 105 18.66 -19.47 21.60
N GLN A 106 18.88 -18.83 22.75
CA GLN A 106 19.32 -19.51 23.97
C GLN A 106 18.36 -20.59 24.50
N TYR A 107 17.07 -20.49 24.18
CA TYR A 107 16.00 -21.42 24.57
C TYR A 107 15.55 -22.30 23.40
N THR A 108 16.50 -22.71 22.55
CA THR A 108 16.23 -23.64 21.43
C THR A 108 16.02 -25.07 21.96
N GLY A 109 15.15 -25.82 21.30
CA GLY A 109 15.00 -27.26 21.52
C GLY A 109 13.86 -27.67 22.46
N TRP A 110 13.47 -28.94 22.34
CA TRP A 110 12.23 -29.50 22.90
C TRP A 110 12.09 -29.39 24.42
N THR A 111 13.18 -29.33 25.18
CA THR A 111 13.13 -29.13 26.64
C THR A 111 12.51 -27.78 27.00
N HIS A 112 12.73 -26.76 26.18
CA HIS A 112 12.18 -25.42 26.38
C HIS A 112 10.73 -25.32 25.88
N TRP A 113 10.37 -26.03 24.81
CA TRP A 113 8.96 -26.19 24.40
C TRP A 113 8.14 -26.83 25.52
N LYS A 114 8.66 -27.91 26.12
CA LYS A 114 8.08 -28.56 27.30
C LYS A 114 7.93 -27.58 28.47
N THR A 115 8.92 -26.71 28.70
CA THR A 115 8.85 -25.66 29.72
C THR A 115 7.74 -24.64 29.44
N CYS A 116 7.58 -24.21 28.18
CA CYS A 116 6.51 -23.30 27.76
C CYS A 116 5.13 -23.96 27.96
N LEU A 117 4.96 -25.19 27.49
CA LEU A 117 3.70 -25.95 27.59
C LEU A 117 3.28 -26.18 29.05
N GLU A 118 4.20 -26.58 29.93
CA GLU A 118 3.89 -26.76 31.36
C GLU A 118 3.51 -25.43 32.02
N ARG A 119 4.16 -24.33 31.65
CA ARG A 119 3.78 -23.01 32.17
C ARG A 119 2.41 -22.59 31.67
N LEU A 120 2.14 -22.75 30.38
CA LEU A 120 0.84 -22.45 29.78
C LEU A 120 -0.26 -23.25 30.46
N LYS A 121 -0.07 -24.57 30.61
CA LYS A 121 -1.02 -25.46 31.30
C LYS A 121 -1.31 -25.01 32.74
N ALA A 122 -0.28 -24.60 33.47
CA ALA A 122 -0.47 -24.07 34.83
C ALA A 122 -1.27 -22.76 34.89
N LEU A 123 -1.24 -21.96 33.81
CA LEU A 123 -1.94 -20.68 33.73
C LEU A 123 -3.40 -20.83 33.25
N VAL A 124 -3.67 -21.74 32.32
CA VAL A 124 -4.99 -21.86 31.65
C VAL A 124 -5.88 -22.98 32.22
N GLY A 125 -5.35 -23.77 33.16
CA GLY A 125 -6.11 -24.81 33.87
C GLY A 125 -6.56 -25.93 32.94
N SER A 126 -7.88 -26.11 32.79
CA SER A 126 -8.48 -27.18 31.98
C SER A 126 -8.66 -26.83 30.51
N LYS A 127 -8.25 -25.64 30.06
CA LYS A 127 -8.32 -25.26 28.65
C LYS A 127 -7.42 -26.17 27.82
N GLU A 128 -7.95 -26.68 26.70
CA GLU A 128 -7.18 -27.53 25.79
C GLU A 128 -6.04 -26.73 25.15
N ILE A 129 -4.85 -27.35 25.12
CA ILE A 129 -3.65 -26.84 24.48
C ILE A 129 -3.30 -27.82 23.36
N ALA A 130 -2.91 -27.30 22.21
CA ALA A 130 -2.49 -28.08 21.05
C ALA A 130 -1.11 -27.60 20.58
N ILE A 131 -0.44 -28.41 19.77
CA ILE A 131 0.85 -28.09 19.17
C ILE A 131 0.64 -27.87 17.68
N TYR A 132 1.12 -26.74 17.18
CA TYR A 132 1.31 -26.54 15.75
C TYR A 132 2.77 -26.79 15.35
N THR A 133 2.99 -27.45 14.21
CA THR A 133 4.33 -27.63 13.64
C THR A 133 4.26 -28.09 12.18
N ALA A 134 5.37 -27.97 11.44
CA ALA A 134 5.55 -28.61 10.15
C ALA A 134 6.22 -29.99 10.27
N TYR A 135 5.85 -30.95 9.42
CA TYR A 135 6.36 -32.33 9.47
C TYR A 135 7.89 -32.44 9.53
N HIS A 136 8.59 -31.69 8.67
CA HIS A 136 10.05 -31.73 8.61
C HIS A 136 10.71 -31.00 9.79
N TYR A 137 10.08 -29.94 10.29
CA TYR A 137 10.56 -29.23 11.46
C TYR A 137 10.53 -30.13 12.69
N TRP A 138 9.39 -30.77 12.95
CA TRP A 138 9.24 -31.70 14.07
C TRP A 138 10.28 -32.81 14.00
N ASN A 139 10.41 -33.49 12.86
CA ASN A 139 11.35 -34.60 12.72
C ASN A 139 12.82 -34.22 12.92
N SER A 140 13.15 -32.93 12.73
CA SER A 140 14.52 -32.43 12.90
C SER A 140 14.82 -32.00 14.34
N ASN A 141 13.80 -31.66 15.14
CA ASN A 141 13.99 -30.93 16.39
C ASN A 141 13.34 -31.61 17.61
N ALA A 142 12.35 -32.48 17.41
CA ALA A 142 11.69 -33.23 18.47
C ALA A 142 12.57 -34.38 19.00
N PRO A 143 12.32 -34.88 20.23
CA PRO A 143 13.13 -35.93 20.84
C PRO A 143 12.80 -37.34 20.29
N LEU A 144 12.92 -37.55 18.98
CA LEU A 144 12.56 -38.81 18.32
C LEU A 144 13.34 -40.03 18.85
N SER A 145 14.53 -39.82 19.40
CA SER A 145 15.35 -40.87 20.02
C SER A 145 15.06 -41.12 21.50
N GLN A 146 14.13 -40.35 22.13
CA GLN A 146 13.77 -40.47 23.54
C GLN A 146 12.26 -40.76 23.68
N PRO A 147 11.83 -42.03 23.61
CA PRO A 147 10.42 -42.40 23.55
C PRO A 147 9.55 -41.82 24.68
N ASN A 148 10.06 -41.77 25.91
CA ASN A 148 9.33 -41.21 27.05
C ASN A 148 9.09 -39.70 26.92
N GLU A 149 10.07 -38.96 26.38
CA GLU A 149 9.93 -37.53 26.13
C GLU A 149 9.07 -37.25 24.90
N LEU A 150 9.10 -38.14 23.91
CA LEU A 150 8.22 -38.07 22.77
C LEU A 150 6.75 -38.28 23.18
N GLU A 151 6.47 -39.26 24.05
CA GLU A 151 5.13 -39.53 24.60
C GLU A 151 4.57 -38.36 25.42
N TYR A 152 5.44 -37.56 26.06
CA TYR A 152 5.01 -36.33 26.74
C TYR A 152 4.25 -35.40 25.79
N PHE A 153 4.70 -35.26 24.54
CA PHE A 153 4.09 -34.37 23.55
C PHE A 153 2.83 -34.97 22.91
N HIS A 154 2.70 -36.29 22.89
CA HIS A 154 1.53 -37.02 22.37
C HIS A 154 0.22 -36.63 23.07
N ARG A 155 0.32 -36.14 24.31
CA ARG A 155 -0.82 -35.66 25.11
C ARG A 155 -1.47 -34.39 24.58
N TYR A 156 -0.85 -33.70 23.62
CA TYR A 156 -1.38 -32.50 22.98
C TYR A 156 -1.88 -32.84 21.58
N PRO A 157 -3.09 -32.43 21.19
CA PRO A 157 -3.57 -32.56 19.82
C PRO A 157 -2.63 -31.85 18.83
N LEU A 158 -2.53 -32.39 17.62
CA LEU A 158 -1.64 -31.88 16.58
C LEU A 158 -2.38 -30.99 15.58
N TRP A 159 -1.89 -29.78 15.37
CA TRP A 159 -2.17 -28.97 14.18
C TRP A 159 -0.96 -29.07 13.25
N ILE A 160 -1.11 -29.77 12.12
CA ILE A 160 0.01 -30.09 11.21
C ILE A 160 0.02 -29.17 10.00
N ALA A 161 1.16 -28.57 9.68
CA ALA A 161 1.38 -27.89 8.41
C ALA A 161 2.00 -28.85 7.38
N ASN A 162 1.29 -29.08 6.28
CA ASN A 162 1.81 -29.84 5.14
C ASN A 162 1.05 -29.50 3.85
N TYR A 163 1.68 -28.77 2.94
CA TYR A 163 1.02 -28.26 1.74
C TYR A 163 1.16 -29.17 0.52
N GLY A 164 0.22 -29.04 -0.42
CA GLY A 164 0.31 -29.67 -1.75
C GLY A 164 0.15 -31.20 -1.78
N VAL A 165 -0.32 -31.79 -0.68
CA VAL A 165 -0.56 -33.24 -0.52
C VAL A 165 -2.06 -33.53 -0.37
N SER A 166 -2.49 -34.75 -0.70
CA SER A 166 -3.90 -35.16 -0.53
C SER A 166 -4.21 -35.69 0.87
N GLN A 167 -3.18 -36.02 1.64
CA GLN A 167 -3.24 -36.40 3.06
C GLN A 167 -1.97 -35.86 3.73
N PRO A 168 -2.06 -35.31 4.96
CA PRO A 168 -0.90 -34.75 5.63
C PRO A 168 0.08 -35.85 6.04
N LEU A 169 1.37 -35.56 5.95
CA LEU A 169 2.40 -36.32 6.65
C LEU A 169 2.32 -35.99 8.13
N VAL A 170 2.00 -36.99 8.95
CA VAL A 170 1.93 -36.85 10.41
C VAL A 170 3.18 -37.46 11.05
N PRO A 171 3.95 -36.70 11.85
CA PRO A 171 5.14 -37.23 12.49
C PRO A 171 4.78 -37.99 13.79
N LYS A 172 5.66 -38.90 14.21
CA LYS A 172 5.57 -39.51 15.55
C LYS A 172 5.68 -38.42 16.64
N PRO A 173 5.01 -38.53 17.79
CA PRO A 173 4.33 -39.73 18.31
C PRO A 173 2.96 -40.00 17.69
N TRP A 174 2.35 -39.01 17.05
CA TRP A 174 1.02 -39.12 16.48
C TRP A 174 0.95 -40.16 15.36
N GLY A 175 -0.16 -40.88 15.30
CA GLY A 175 -0.48 -41.79 14.20
C GLY A 175 -0.86 -41.07 12.91
N THR A 176 -0.88 -41.78 11.78
CA THR A 176 -1.16 -41.22 10.44
C THR A 176 -2.47 -40.42 10.34
N ASN A 177 -3.49 -40.77 11.12
CA ASN A 177 -4.79 -40.08 11.13
C ASN A 177 -5.01 -39.27 12.41
N GLU A 178 -3.97 -39.09 13.23
CA GLU A 178 -4.04 -38.43 14.53
C GLU A 178 -3.57 -36.99 14.43
N TRP A 179 -4.40 -36.18 13.81
CA TRP A 179 -4.26 -34.73 13.75
C TRP A 179 -5.61 -34.10 14.02
N LEU A 180 -5.61 -32.91 14.63
CA LEU A 180 -6.80 -32.13 14.95
C LEU A 180 -7.11 -31.15 13.82
N PHE A 181 -6.10 -30.40 13.40
CA PHE A 181 -6.17 -29.49 12.27
C PHE A 181 -5.04 -29.77 11.28
N TRP A 182 -5.29 -29.55 10.00
CA TRP A 182 -4.30 -29.65 8.95
C TRP A 182 -4.28 -28.37 8.14
N GLN A 183 -3.20 -27.60 8.26
CA GLN A 183 -2.93 -26.47 7.38
C GLN A 183 -2.45 -27.01 6.03
N PHE A 184 -3.34 -26.97 5.05
CA PHE A 184 -3.14 -27.64 3.76
C PHE A 184 -2.68 -26.68 2.66
N THR A 185 -2.81 -25.37 2.88
CA THR A 185 -2.34 -24.33 1.96
C THR A 185 -2.08 -23.02 2.69
N ALA A 186 -1.10 -22.27 2.20
CA ALA A 186 -0.82 -20.88 2.56
C ALA A 186 -1.31 -19.86 1.50
N SER A 187 -1.86 -20.37 0.39
CA SER A 187 -2.28 -19.58 -0.77
C SER A 187 -3.81 -19.61 -0.96
N GLY A 188 -4.58 -19.61 0.12
CA GLY A 188 -6.03 -19.39 0.07
C GLY A 188 -6.38 -17.99 -0.44
N ASP A 189 -7.61 -17.77 -0.89
CA ASP A 189 -8.06 -16.44 -1.37
C ASP A 189 -8.34 -15.51 -0.18
N GLY A 190 -7.36 -14.70 0.23
CA GLY A 190 -7.49 -13.84 1.40
C GLY A 190 -8.67 -12.85 1.30
N LEU A 191 -8.86 -12.23 0.13
CA LEU A 191 -10.00 -11.35 -0.13
C LEU A 191 -11.33 -12.10 -0.01
N GLY A 192 -11.36 -13.37 -0.45
CA GLY A 192 -12.48 -14.29 -0.30
C GLY A 192 -12.94 -14.44 1.15
N TYR A 193 -11.98 -14.62 2.06
CA TYR A 193 -12.19 -14.76 3.51
C TYR A 193 -12.21 -13.43 4.28
N GLY A 194 -12.18 -12.28 3.59
CA GLY A 194 -12.28 -10.97 4.22
C GLY A 194 -10.97 -10.38 4.74
N ALA A 195 -9.82 -10.99 4.46
CA ALA A 195 -8.51 -10.37 4.68
C ALA A 195 -8.19 -9.33 3.58
N GLU A 196 -7.23 -8.44 3.84
CA GLU A 196 -6.72 -7.49 2.83
C GLU A 196 -5.55 -8.06 2.02
N SER A 197 -4.84 -9.03 2.61
CA SER A 197 -3.85 -9.83 1.89
C SER A 197 -4.51 -10.63 0.76
N LEU A 198 -3.77 -10.80 -0.34
CA LEU A 198 -4.24 -11.64 -1.46
C LEU A 198 -4.24 -13.13 -1.09
N GLU A 199 -3.35 -13.55 -0.19
CA GLU A 199 -3.18 -14.94 0.26
C GLU A 199 -3.55 -15.08 1.74
N ILE A 200 -4.10 -16.24 2.13
CA ILE A 200 -4.44 -16.60 3.51
C ILE A 200 -4.16 -18.09 3.77
N ASP A 201 -3.73 -18.41 4.98
CA ASP A 201 -3.54 -19.78 5.43
C ASP A 201 -4.89 -20.46 5.68
N LEU A 202 -5.07 -21.70 5.25
CA LEU A 202 -6.33 -22.45 5.41
C LEU A 202 -6.11 -23.83 6.01
N ASN A 203 -7.04 -24.19 6.89
CA ASN A 203 -6.96 -25.37 7.74
C ASN A 203 -8.22 -26.22 7.61
N TYR A 204 -8.04 -27.54 7.48
CA TYR A 204 -9.13 -28.49 7.69
C TYR A 204 -9.17 -28.96 9.13
N PHE A 205 -10.36 -29.15 9.67
CA PHE A 205 -10.59 -29.95 10.88
C PHE A 205 -10.70 -31.44 10.54
N ASN A 206 -10.18 -32.30 11.41
CA ASN A 206 -10.30 -33.75 11.26
C ASN A 206 -11.66 -34.27 11.75
N GLY A 207 -12.70 -34.03 10.94
CA GLY A 207 -14.06 -34.47 11.21
C GLY A 207 -15.08 -33.71 10.38
N ASP A 208 -16.36 -34.06 10.55
CA ASP A 208 -17.48 -33.34 9.96
C ASP A 208 -18.02 -32.22 10.88
N ALA A 209 -19.05 -31.51 10.42
CA ALA A 209 -19.69 -30.41 11.14
C ALA A 209 -20.21 -30.82 12.52
N GLN A 210 -20.80 -32.01 12.63
CA GLN A 210 -21.32 -32.53 13.90
C GLN A 210 -20.18 -32.85 14.87
N ALA A 211 -19.11 -33.49 14.39
CA ALA A 211 -17.93 -33.78 15.19
C ALA A 211 -17.25 -32.48 15.68
N PHE A 212 -17.17 -31.46 14.83
CA PHE A 212 -16.61 -30.15 15.18
C PHE A 212 -17.43 -29.48 16.30
N ALA A 213 -18.74 -29.37 16.11
CA ALA A 213 -19.66 -28.78 17.07
C ALA A 213 -19.63 -29.49 18.43
N GLN A 214 -19.66 -30.82 18.42
CA GLN A 214 -19.59 -31.62 19.65
C GLN A 214 -18.24 -31.46 20.36
N ARG A 215 -17.13 -31.42 19.61
CA ARG A 215 -15.80 -31.32 20.20
C ARG A 215 -15.56 -29.99 20.88
N PHE A 216 -15.96 -28.89 20.25
CA PHE A 216 -15.69 -27.54 20.75
C PHE A 216 -16.88 -26.90 21.47
N ASN A 217 -18.00 -27.63 21.59
CA ASN A 217 -19.24 -27.15 22.20
C ASN A 217 -19.72 -25.83 21.57
N VAL A 218 -19.72 -25.79 20.25
CA VAL A 218 -20.18 -24.68 19.41
C VAL A 218 -21.38 -25.11 18.56
N PRO A 219 -22.16 -24.18 17.97
CA PRO A 219 -23.21 -24.52 17.03
C PRO A 219 -22.67 -25.38 15.85
N VAL A 220 -23.55 -26.20 15.26
CA VAL A 220 -23.20 -26.96 14.05
C VAL A 220 -23.00 -25.97 12.91
N PRO A 221 -21.82 -25.93 12.26
CA PRO A 221 -21.59 -25.02 11.14
C PRO A 221 -22.60 -25.27 10.01
N GLU A 222 -23.24 -24.18 9.54
CA GLU A 222 -24.24 -24.24 8.46
C GLU A 222 -23.55 -24.43 7.11
N ASP A 223 -24.13 -25.24 6.22
CA ASP A 223 -23.62 -25.44 4.85
C ASP A 223 -23.41 -24.10 4.12
N PRO A 224 -22.30 -23.92 3.38
CA PRO A 224 -22.04 -22.67 2.68
C PRO A 224 -23.18 -22.46 1.68
N THR A 225 -23.61 -21.21 1.50
CA THR A 225 -24.57 -20.88 0.45
C THR A 225 -24.12 -21.49 -0.89
N PRO A 226 -25.00 -22.20 -1.65
CA PRO A 226 -24.61 -22.95 -2.84
C PRO A 226 -23.82 -22.12 -3.86
N PRO A 227 -22.89 -22.72 -4.62
CA PRO A 227 -22.24 -22.04 -5.72
C PRO A 227 -23.29 -21.64 -6.78
N ASP A 228 -23.00 -20.55 -7.49
CA ASP A 228 -23.94 -19.92 -8.42
C ASP A 228 -24.43 -20.84 -9.55
N PRO A 229 -25.63 -20.59 -10.11
CA PRO A 229 -26.20 -21.45 -11.14
C PRO A 229 -25.35 -21.57 -12.41
N ALA A 230 -25.49 -22.71 -13.12
CA ALA A 230 -24.92 -22.95 -14.44
C ALA A 230 -25.30 -21.83 -15.43
N GLY A 231 -24.34 -21.39 -16.26
CA GLY A 231 -24.43 -20.21 -17.12
C GLY A 231 -23.77 -18.96 -16.55
N THR A 232 -23.28 -19.02 -15.30
CA THR A 232 -22.50 -17.94 -14.69
C THR A 232 -21.12 -17.85 -15.35
N GLN A 233 -20.68 -16.63 -15.69
CA GLN A 233 -19.36 -16.38 -16.25
C GLN A 233 -18.34 -16.16 -15.14
N TYR A 234 -17.11 -16.60 -15.37
CA TYR A 234 -15.98 -16.51 -14.46
C TYR A 234 -14.74 -16.07 -15.23
N ARG A 235 -13.81 -15.44 -14.51
CA ARG A 235 -12.47 -15.10 -14.98
C ARG A 235 -11.46 -16.02 -14.31
N VAL A 236 -10.53 -16.55 -15.08
CA VAL A 236 -9.47 -17.43 -14.58
C VAL A 236 -8.41 -16.60 -13.85
N ASN A 237 -8.15 -16.91 -12.58
CA ASN A 237 -7.20 -16.22 -11.71
C ASN A 237 -5.94 -17.05 -11.40
N ALA A 238 -5.57 -17.97 -12.29
CA ALA A 238 -4.33 -18.74 -12.21
C ALA A 238 -3.45 -18.45 -13.43
N GLY A 239 -2.11 -18.43 -13.24
CA GLY A 239 -1.16 -18.27 -14.35
C GLY A 239 -1.38 -19.32 -15.44
N THR A 240 -1.58 -20.58 -15.05
CA THR A 240 -2.04 -21.66 -15.94
C THR A 240 -2.92 -22.61 -15.14
N LEU A 241 -4.14 -22.87 -15.63
CA LEU A 241 -5.14 -23.72 -14.99
C LEU A 241 -5.43 -24.94 -15.88
N ASN A 242 -5.04 -26.13 -15.43
CA ASN A 242 -5.25 -27.35 -16.20
C ASN A 242 -6.73 -27.70 -16.33
N VAL A 243 -7.17 -27.96 -17.57
CA VAL A 243 -8.50 -28.42 -17.93
C VAL A 243 -8.45 -29.94 -18.06
N ARG A 244 -9.35 -30.66 -17.38
CA ARG A 244 -9.28 -32.12 -17.21
C ARG A 244 -10.55 -32.83 -17.68
N GLU A 245 -10.44 -34.15 -17.92
CA GLU A 245 -11.57 -34.99 -18.33
C GLU A 245 -12.62 -35.21 -17.22
N GLY A 246 -12.24 -35.08 -15.95
CA GLY A 246 -13.11 -35.26 -14.78
C GLY A 246 -12.73 -34.37 -13.59
N PRO A 247 -13.60 -34.26 -12.56
CA PRO A 247 -13.41 -33.40 -11.39
C PRO A 247 -12.37 -33.98 -10.43
N GLY A 248 -11.10 -33.67 -10.64
CA GLY A 248 -10.00 -34.11 -9.78
C GLY A 248 -8.65 -34.05 -10.48
N THR A 249 -7.57 -33.95 -9.69
CA THR A 249 -6.19 -33.91 -10.21
C THR A 249 -5.71 -35.25 -10.78
N SER A 250 -6.38 -36.36 -10.43
CA SER A 250 -6.12 -37.71 -10.95
C SER A 250 -6.61 -37.91 -12.39
N TYR A 251 -7.49 -37.04 -12.90
CA TYR A 251 -7.99 -37.11 -14.27
C TYR A 251 -6.99 -36.47 -15.25
N LYS A 252 -6.91 -37.03 -16.46
CA LYS A 252 -6.00 -36.57 -17.51
C LYS A 252 -6.27 -35.10 -17.88
N ALA A 253 -5.21 -34.32 -18.04
CA ALA A 253 -5.29 -32.96 -18.57
C ALA A 253 -5.46 -32.97 -20.10
N ILE A 254 -6.45 -32.23 -20.58
CA ILE A 254 -6.83 -32.11 -22.00
C ILE A 254 -6.56 -30.72 -22.57
N GLY A 255 -6.10 -29.79 -21.73
CA GLY A 255 -5.70 -28.45 -22.12
C GLY A 255 -5.46 -27.59 -20.89
N PHE A 256 -5.38 -26.27 -21.08
CA PHE A 256 -5.24 -25.31 -19.99
C PHE A 256 -5.95 -23.99 -20.29
N PHE A 257 -6.41 -23.31 -19.24
CA PHE A 257 -6.76 -21.89 -19.26
C PHE A 257 -5.59 -21.05 -18.77
N GLN A 258 -5.53 -19.80 -19.24
CA GLN A 258 -4.52 -18.80 -18.88
C GLN A 258 -5.17 -17.70 -18.03
N ARG A 259 -4.35 -16.96 -17.27
CA ARG A 259 -4.84 -15.85 -16.44
C ARG A 259 -5.65 -14.87 -17.29
N ASN A 260 -6.78 -14.41 -16.75
CA ASN A 260 -7.79 -13.56 -17.39
C ASN A 260 -8.62 -14.20 -18.50
N ASP A 261 -8.44 -15.49 -18.83
CA ASP A 261 -9.39 -16.20 -19.70
C ASP A 261 -10.79 -16.12 -19.09
N THR A 262 -11.79 -15.79 -19.92
CA THR A 262 -13.20 -15.80 -19.51
C THR A 262 -13.81 -17.15 -19.84
N VAL A 263 -14.50 -17.73 -18.86
CA VAL A 263 -15.08 -19.06 -18.95
C VAL A 263 -16.51 -19.04 -18.44
N GLU A 264 -17.35 -19.93 -18.94
CA GLU A 264 -18.72 -20.14 -18.47
C GLU A 264 -18.79 -21.45 -17.69
N ALA A 265 -19.36 -21.42 -16.48
CA ALA A 265 -19.62 -22.63 -15.71
C ALA A 265 -20.80 -23.38 -16.31
N LEU A 266 -20.58 -24.65 -16.65
CA LEU A 266 -21.61 -25.53 -17.21
C LEU A 266 -22.22 -26.42 -16.13
N GLU A 267 -21.40 -26.97 -15.25
CA GLU A 267 -21.82 -27.80 -14.13
C GLU A 267 -20.77 -27.81 -13.03
N PHE A 268 -21.19 -28.16 -11.82
CA PHE A 268 -20.32 -28.32 -10.65
C PHE A 268 -20.35 -29.79 -10.20
N ASN A 269 -19.28 -30.26 -9.60
CA ASN A 269 -19.30 -31.54 -8.91
C ASN A 269 -20.07 -31.41 -7.58
N THR A 270 -20.33 -32.53 -6.91
CA THR A 270 -21.23 -32.60 -5.75
C THR A 270 -20.84 -31.69 -4.57
N ASP A 271 -19.56 -31.39 -4.40
CA ASP A 271 -19.04 -30.52 -3.34
C ASP A 271 -18.64 -29.12 -3.84
N GLY A 272 -18.85 -28.80 -5.13
CA GLY A 272 -18.55 -27.51 -5.72
C GLY A 272 -17.07 -27.21 -5.95
N SER A 273 -16.15 -28.07 -5.53
CA SER A 273 -14.69 -27.84 -5.62
C SER A 273 -14.15 -27.86 -7.05
N TRP A 274 -14.87 -28.50 -7.98
CA TRP A 274 -14.55 -28.51 -9.40
C TRP A 274 -15.73 -28.00 -10.24
N THR A 275 -15.40 -27.14 -11.20
CA THR A 275 -16.33 -26.59 -12.18
C THR A 275 -15.98 -27.17 -13.54
N ARG A 276 -16.97 -27.74 -14.24
CA ARG A 276 -16.83 -27.97 -15.67
C ARG A 276 -17.09 -26.64 -16.38
N ALA A 277 -16.03 -26.08 -16.95
CA ALA A 277 -16.06 -24.76 -17.53
C ALA A 277 -15.73 -24.80 -19.03
N ARG A 278 -16.37 -23.90 -19.79
CA ARG A 278 -16.10 -23.68 -21.22
C ARG A 278 -15.46 -22.32 -21.41
N ARG A 279 -14.27 -22.27 -22.00
CA ARG A 279 -13.61 -21.02 -22.35
C ARG A 279 -14.28 -20.35 -23.55
N ILE A 280 -14.61 -19.07 -23.39
CA ILE A 280 -15.45 -18.32 -24.36
C ILE A 280 -14.75 -18.12 -25.71
N ARG A 281 -13.43 -17.90 -25.73
CA ARG A 281 -12.71 -17.53 -26.97
C ARG A 281 -12.54 -18.66 -27.98
N ASP A 282 -12.46 -19.91 -27.53
CA ASP A 282 -12.13 -21.06 -28.38
C ASP A 282 -12.94 -22.33 -28.07
N GLY A 283 -13.82 -22.29 -27.06
CA GLY A 283 -14.72 -23.38 -26.72
C GLY A 283 -14.06 -24.54 -25.96
N LEU A 284 -12.80 -24.43 -25.55
CA LEU A 284 -12.14 -25.48 -24.76
C LEU A 284 -12.97 -25.76 -23.49
N THR A 285 -13.42 -27.01 -23.34
CA THR A 285 -14.37 -27.41 -22.28
C THR A 285 -13.83 -28.59 -21.50
N GLY A 286 -13.85 -28.49 -20.17
CA GLY A 286 -13.50 -29.58 -19.26
C GLY A 286 -13.53 -29.13 -17.82
N TRP A 287 -13.11 -30.01 -16.91
CA TRP A 287 -13.12 -29.78 -15.48
C TRP A 287 -11.91 -29.00 -15.03
N VAL A 288 -12.14 -27.94 -14.27
CA VAL A 288 -11.11 -27.09 -13.64
C VAL A 288 -11.44 -26.93 -12.16
N SER A 289 -10.42 -26.68 -11.34
CA SER A 289 -10.66 -26.36 -9.93
C SER A 289 -11.38 -25.02 -9.82
N SER A 290 -12.51 -25.01 -9.11
CA SER A 290 -13.36 -23.83 -8.91
C SER A 290 -12.61 -22.72 -8.16
N ALA A 291 -11.60 -23.08 -7.36
CA ALA A 291 -10.78 -22.15 -6.59
C ALA A 291 -10.00 -21.14 -7.46
N TYR A 292 -9.82 -21.43 -8.75
CA TYR A 292 -9.13 -20.54 -9.68
C TYR A 292 -10.08 -19.78 -10.61
N LEU A 293 -11.38 -19.82 -10.34
CA LEU A 293 -12.42 -19.13 -11.08
C LEU A 293 -13.01 -18.00 -10.24
N VAL A 294 -12.82 -16.77 -10.69
CA VAL A 294 -13.41 -15.58 -10.06
C VAL A 294 -14.70 -15.23 -10.78
N LYS A 295 -15.83 -15.25 -10.08
CA LYS A 295 -17.13 -14.95 -10.67
C LYS A 295 -17.14 -13.58 -11.32
N ILE A 296 -17.61 -13.51 -12.56
CA ILE A 296 -17.94 -12.27 -13.25
C ILE A 296 -19.41 -11.98 -12.90
N THR A 297 -19.63 -11.13 -11.91
CA THR A 297 -20.98 -10.69 -11.56
C THR A 297 -21.45 -9.62 -12.54
N THR A 298 -22.48 -9.92 -13.32
CA THR A 298 -23.43 -8.89 -13.73
C THR A 298 -24.38 -8.65 -12.54
N PRO A 299 -24.70 -7.40 -12.17
CA PRO A 299 -25.53 -7.15 -11.00
C PRO A 299 -26.96 -7.68 -11.22
N PRO A 300 -27.57 -8.38 -10.25
CA PRO A 300 -28.98 -8.77 -10.32
C PRO A 300 -29.90 -7.55 -10.21
N PRO A 301 -31.16 -7.62 -10.69
CA PRO A 301 -32.09 -6.50 -10.56
C PRO A 301 -32.36 -6.23 -9.07
N PRO A 302 -32.40 -4.96 -8.64
CA PRO A 302 -32.43 -4.63 -7.21
C PRO A 302 -33.77 -5.00 -6.57
N PRO A 303 -33.79 -5.65 -5.37
CA PRO A 303 -34.96 -5.59 -4.48
C PRO A 303 -35.16 -4.13 -4.01
N PRO A 304 -36.39 -3.71 -3.66
CA PRO A 304 -36.69 -2.29 -3.48
C PRO A 304 -35.79 -1.70 -2.38
N PRO A 305 -35.11 -0.58 -2.64
CA PRO A 305 -34.09 -0.08 -1.71
C PRO A 305 -34.72 0.38 -0.39
N PRO A 306 -34.01 0.24 0.75
CA PRO A 306 -34.36 0.96 1.97
C PRO A 306 -34.24 2.44 1.64
N THR A 307 -35.38 3.13 1.57
CA THR A 307 -35.41 4.48 1.05
C THR A 307 -34.82 5.41 2.09
N GLY A 308 -33.56 5.83 1.95
CA GLY A 308 -33.03 7.07 2.54
C GLY A 308 -33.76 8.34 2.05
N ALA A 309 -35.04 8.20 1.64
CA ALA A 309 -35.96 9.25 1.34
C ALA A 309 -36.15 10.10 2.60
N ARG A 310 -36.03 11.41 2.40
CA ARG A 310 -36.27 12.38 3.44
C ARG A 310 -37.74 12.74 3.43
N TYR A 311 -38.34 12.62 4.60
CA TYR A 311 -39.72 12.99 4.84
C TYR A 311 -39.76 14.25 5.70
N ARG A 312 -40.75 15.09 5.41
CA ARG A 312 -41.12 16.21 6.27
C ARG A 312 -42.31 15.81 7.13
N VAL A 313 -42.21 16.04 8.44
CA VAL A 313 -43.32 15.82 9.37
C VAL A 313 -44.39 16.90 9.22
N THR A 314 -45.66 16.51 9.08
CA THR A 314 -46.79 17.44 8.91
C THR A 314 -47.63 17.66 10.17
N ALA A 315 -47.60 16.71 11.11
CA ALA A 315 -48.29 16.80 12.39
C ALA A 315 -47.62 17.79 13.34
N GLY A 316 -48.41 18.44 14.21
CA GLY A 316 -47.88 19.37 15.22
C GLY A 316 -47.00 18.67 16.27
N SER A 317 -47.34 17.43 16.62
CA SER A 317 -46.53 16.52 17.42
C SER A 317 -46.79 15.09 16.95
N LEU A 318 -45.72 14.34 16.69
CA LEU A 318 -45.75 12.97 16.19
C LEU A 318 -44.83 12.09 17.05
N TYR A 319 -45.38 11.10 17.73
CA TYR A 319 -44.58 10.24 18.61
C TYR A 319 -43.68 9.27 17.83
N VAL A 320 -42.43 9.16 18.29
CA VAL A 320 -41.46 8.14 17.89
C VAL A 320 -41.50 7.01 18.92
N ARG A 321 -41.69 5.77 18.49
CA ARG A 321 -41.96 4.60 19.34
C ARG A 321 -40.95 3.47 19.13
N GLU A 322 -40.87 2.55 20.08
CA GLU A 322 -39.95 1.38 20.01
C GLU A 322 -40.35 0.37 18.91
N GLY A 323 -41.63 0.33 18.52
CA GLY A 323 -42.15 -0.56 17.48
C GLY A 323 -43.29 0.05 16.65
N PRO A 324 -43.65 -0.57 15.51
CA PRO A 324 -44.65 -0.06 14.57
C PRO A 324 -46.09 -0.27 15.10
N GLY A 325 -46.57 0.67 15.92
CA GLY A 325 -47.93 0.61 16.46
C GLY A 325 -48.17 1.59 17.62
N THR A 326 -49.42 1.98 17.85
CA THR A 326 -49.79 2.86 18.97
C THR A 326 -49.64 2.22 20.35
N ASN A 327 -49.61 0.89 20.41
CA ASN A 327 -49.43 0.11 21.63
C ASN A 327 -47.97 0.05 22.11
N PHE A 328 -47.00 0.40 21.26
CA PHE A 328 -45.59 0.46 21.64
C PHE A 328 -45.27 1.75 22.41
N LYS A 329 -44.34 1.68 23.36
CA LYS A 329 -43.93 2.81 24.18
C LYS A 329 -43.35 3.94 23.32
N ALA A 330 -43.72 5.18 23.63
CA ALA A 330 -43.13 6.37 23.02
C ALA A 330 -41.78 6.70 23.66
N ILE A 331 -40.76 6.86 22.82
CA ILE A 331 -39.36 7.16 23.19
C ILE A 331 -38.95 8.57 22.80
N GLY A 332 -39.80 9.28 22.06
CA GLY A 332 -39.61 10.69 21.74
C GLY A 332 -40.75 11.23 20.88
N SER A 333 -40.57 12.45 20.37
CA SER A 333 -41.54 13.07 19.45
C SER A 333 -40.84 13.94 18.41
N LEU A 334 -41.43 13.97 17.21
CA LEU A 334 -41.13 14.88 16.11
C LEU A 334 -42.16 16.00 16.08
N VAL A 335 -41.77 17.17 15.60
CA VAL A 335 -42.67 18.32 15.42
C VAL A 335 -42.80 18.68 13.95
N ARG A 336 -43.81 19.50 13.62
CA ARG A 336 -44.07 19.93 12.23
C ARG A 336 -42.82 20.55 11.60
N ASN A 337 -42.52 20.12 10.38
CA ASN A 337 -41.33 20.44 9.58
C ASN A 337 -40.03 19.76 9.98
N ASP A 338 -40.02 18.92 11.02
CA ASP A 338 -38.86 18.06 11.27
C ASP A 338 -38.55 17.22 10.02
N MET A 339 -37.25 17.14 9.72
CA MET A 339 -36.72 16.40 8.59
C MET A 339 -36.19 15.07 9.10
N VAL A 340 -36.79 13.99 8.62
CA VAL A 340 -36.43 12.64 9.05
C VAL A 340 -36.10 11.78 7.84
N GLU A 341 -35.14 10.89 8.04
CA GLU A 341 -34.79 9.87 7.07
C GLU A 341 -35.58 8.61 7.38
N ALA A 342 -36.29 8.05 6.40
CA ALA A 342 -36.88 6.73 6.54
C ALA A 342 -35.75 5.69 6.48
N LEU A 343 -35.74 4.78 7.45
CA LEU A 343 -34.80 3.67 7.52
C LEU A 343 -35.47 2.37 7.10
N GLU A 344 -36.75 2.22 7.47
CA GLU A 344 -37.51 0.99 7.29
C GLU A 344 -39.02 1.30 7.28
N PHE A 345 -39.84 0.45 6.65
CA PHE A 345 -41.29 0.50 6.74
C PHE A 345 -41.83 -0.79 7.35
N SER A 346 -42.96 -0.71 8.04
CA SER A 346 -43.67 -1.91 8.48
C SER A 346 -44.16 -2.69 7.25
N ALA A 347 -44.41 -3.99 7.42
CA ALA A 347 -44.82 -4.86 6.31
C ALA A 347 -46.07 -4.38 5.54
N ASP A 348 -46.93 -3.58 6.19
CA ASP A 348 -48.14 -2.97 5.62
C ASP A 348 -47.94 -1.49 5.20
N GLY A 349 -46.75 -0.92 5.40
CA GLY A 349 -46.40 0.46 5.08
C GLY A 349 -47.01 1.54 5.99
N SER A 350 -47.82 1.17 6.98
CA SER A 350 -48.55 2.12 7.83
C SER A 350 -47.67 2.84 8.86
N TRP A 351 -46.49 2.27 9.16
CA TRP A 351 -45.45 2.85 10.01
C TRP A 351 -44.11 2.92 9.29
N THR A 352 -43.36 3.97 9.59
CA THR A 352 -42.00 4.20 9.08
C THR A 352 -41.05 4.29 10.27
N ARG A 353 -39.98 3.50 10.27
CA ARG A 353 -38.85 3.69 11.18
C ARG A 353 -38.03 4.85 10.65
N VAL A 354 -37.93 5.90 11.45
CA VAL A 354 -37.33 7.17 11.04
C VAL A 354 -36.16 7.53 11.93
N ARG A 355 -35.17 8.23 11.37
CA ARG A 355 -34.08 8.87 12.10
C ARG A 355 -34.15 10.38 11.89
N ARG A 356 -34.27 11.13 12.98
CA ARG A 356 -34.23 12.59 12.93
C ARG A 356 -32.79 13.07 12.75
N LEU A 357 -32.57 13.91 11.74
CA LEU A 357 -31.22 14.28 11.30
C LEU A 357 -30.47 15.23 12.27
N THR A 358 -31.17 15.85 13.21
CA THR A 358 -30.57 16.84 14.13
C THR A 358 -29.93 16.21 15.36
N ASP A 359 -30.48 15.10 15.85
CA ASP A 359 -30.09 14.47 17.12
C ASP A 359 -30.06 12.94 17.07
N ASN A 360 -30.24 12.35 15.88
CA ASN A 360 -30.28 10.91 15.63
C ASN A 360 -31.38 10.15 16.40
N LEU A 361 -32.43 10.82 16.90
CA LEU A 361 -33.58 10.14 17.49
C LEU A 361 -34.16 9.15 16.48
N THR A 362 -34.10 7.85 16.81
CA THR A 362 -34.44 6.75 15.89
C THR A 362 -35.53 5.86 16.47
N GLY A 363 -36.60 5.65 15.71
CA GLY A 363 -37.71 4.77 16.09
C GLY A 363 -38.89 4.87 15.13
N TRP A 364 -40.01 4.22 15.45
CA TRP A 364 -41.17 4.10 14.57
C TRP A 364 -42.16 5.25 14.73
N SER A 365 -42.58 5.85 13.61
CA SER A 365 -43.62 6.90 13.54
C SER A 365 -44.64 6.57 12.46
N SER A 366 -45.88 7.04 12.61
CA SER A 366 -46.94 6.75 11.64
C SER A 366 -46.66 7.43 10.29
N SER A 367 -46.65 6.64 9.21
CA SER A 367 -46.29 7.08 7.86
C SER A 367 -47.25 8.15 7.32
N GLN A 368 -48.51 8.17 7.78
CA GLN A 368 -49.53 9.12 7.31
C GLN A 368 -49.18 10.59 7.58
N TYR A 369 -48.28 10.87 8.54
CA TYR A 369 -47.86 12.22 8.92
C TYR A 369 -46.48 12.58 8.36
N LEU A 370 -45.96 11.77 7.45
CA LEU A 370 -44.68 11.94 6.78
C LEU A 370 -44.93 12.20 5.30
N VAL A 371 -44.57 13.40 4.83
CA VAL A 371 -44.66 13.74 3.41
C VAL A 371 -43.30 13.59 2.77
N LYS A 372 -43.21 12.72 1.77
CA LYS A 372 -42.00 12.48 0.99
C LYS A 372 -41.62 13.73 0.20
N ILE A 373 -40.33 14.04 0.15
CA ILE A 373 -39.81 15.17 -0.63
C ILE A 373 -39.19 14.61 -1.91
N ASP A 374 -39.88 14.77 -3.05
CA ASP A 374 -39.42 14.27 -4.36
C ASP A 374 -38.66 15.36 -5.15
N THR A 375 -37.47 15.02 -5.63
CA THR A 375 -36.76 15.78 -6.68
C THR A 375 -36.34 14.80 -7.79
N THR A 376 -36.96 14.85 -8.97
CA THR A 376 -36.68 13.92 -10.09
C THR A 376 -36.23 14.64 -11.36
N PRO A 377 -35.16 14.17 -12.03
CA PRO A 377 -34.97 14.24 -13.49
C PRO A 377 -34.87 12.84 -14.19
N PRO A 378 -34.88 12.78 -15.55
CA PRO A 378 -35.39 11.66 -16.40
C PRO A 378 -34.43 10.46 -16.67
N PRO A 379 -34.81 9.45 -17.52
CA PRO A 379 -34.35 8.06 -17.44
C PRO A 379 -32.88 7.85 -17.84
N PRO A 380 -32.24 6.73 -17.42
CA PRO A 380 -30.81 6.53 -17.61
C PRO A 380 -30.45 6.31 -19.09
N PRO A 381 -29.45 7.03 -19.63
CA PRO A 381 -28.81 6.70 -20.90
C PRO A 381 -27.90 5.47 -20.71
N PRO A 382 -27.45 4.80 -21.81
CA PRO A 382 -26.59 3.62 -21.77
C PRO A 382 -25.31 3.85 -20.94
N PRO A 383 -24.63 2.80 -20.44
CA PRO A 383 -23.41 2.98 -19.64
C PRO A 383 -22.43 3.89 -20.40
N PRO A 384 -22.04 5.06 -19.86
CA PRO A 384 -21.21 5.98 -20.61
C PRO A 384 -19.75 5.50 -20.67
N PRO A 385 -19.03 5.89 -21.74
CA PRO A 385 -17.65 5.48 -21.99
C PRO A 385 -16.71 6.07 -20.93
N ILE A 386 -15.44 5.65 -20.98
CA ILE A 386 -14.30 6.31 -20.32
C ILE A 386 -14.45 7.82 -20.51
N GLY A 387 -14.89 8.51 -19.44
CA GLY A 387 -15.38 9.88 -19.54
C GLY A 387 -14.32 10.80 -20.12
N ASP A 388 -14.74 11.72 -20.98
CA ASP A 388 -13.89 12.78 -21.50
C ASP A 388 -13.15 13.46 -20.33
N LYS A 389 -11.84 13.58 -20.44
CA LYS A 389 -11.03 14.27 -19.44
C LYS A 389 -11.15 15.78 -19.68
N TYR A 390 -11.12 16.57 -18.62
CA TYR A 390 -11.16 18.03 -18.68
C TYR A 390 -10.06 18.63 -17.83
N ARG A 391 -9.37 19.63 -18.36
CA ARG A 391 -8.37 20.42 -17.67
C ARG A 391 -9.01 21.66 -17.05
N VAL A 392 -8.77 21.89 -15.77
CA VAL A 392 -9.25 23.05 -15.02
C VAL A 392 -8.47 24.30 -15.43
N THR A 393 -9.16 25.40 -15.75
CA THR A 393 -8.56 26.67 -16.20
C THR A 393 -8.62 27.80 -15.16
N ALA A 394 -9.29 27.58 -14.02
CA ALA A 394 -9.30 28.52 -12.90
C ALA A 394 -8.22 28.14 -11.88
N THR A 395 -7.57 29.14 -11.26
CA THR A 395 -6.56 28.96 -10.19
C THR A 395 -7.04 28.07 -9.06
N ARG A 396 -8.31 28.20 -8.69
CA ARG A 396 -8.97 27.35 -7.70
C ARG A 396 -10.47 27.31 -8.01
N LEU A 397 -10.99 26.13 -8.30
CA LEU A 397 -12.38 25.91 -8.69
C LEU A 397 -13.07 25.02 -7.65
N HIS A 398 -14.21 25.48 -7.14
CA HIS A 398 -14.95 24.72 -6.14
C HIS A 398 -15.57 23.46 -6.74
N VAL A 399 -15.34 22.34 -6.08
CA VAL A 399 -16.08 21.10 -6.28
C VAL A 399 -17.21 21.07 -5.26
N ARG A 400 -18.46 21.04 -5.74
CA ARG A 400 -19.65 21.25 -4.93
C ARG A 400 -20.55 20.02 -4.91
N ALA A 401 -21.40 19.92 -3.89
CA ALA A 401 -22.36 18.84 -3.77
C ALA A 401 -23.43 18.85 -4.89
N GLY A 402 -23.60 19.97 -5.59
CA GLY A 402 -24.55 20.13 -6.70
C GLY A 402 -24.14 21.22 -7.70
N PRO A 403 -24.80 21.28 -8.87
CA PRO A 403 -24.47 22.18 -9.99
C PRO A 403 -24.94 23.62 -9.76
N GLY A 404 -24.29 24.34 -8.86
CA GLY A 404 -24.61 25.73 -8.51
C GLY A 404 -23.73 26.26 -7.38
N THR A 405 -23.60 27.58 -7.24
CA THR A 405 -22.77 28.19 -6.19
C THR A 405 -23.39 28.13 -4.79
N GLU A 406 -24.69 27.84 -4.70
CA GLU A 406 -25.49 27.67 -3.49
C GLU A 406 -25.25 26.33 -2.80
N PHE A 407 -24.73 25.34 -3.52
CA PHE A 407 -24.38 24.03 -2.95
C PHE A 407 -23.08 24.10 -2.16
N ALA A 408 -23.03 23.36 -1.05
CA ALA A 408 -21.85 23.27 -0.20
C ALA A 408 -20.61 22.84 -0.99
N SER A 409 -19.48 23.51 -0.74
CA SER A 409 -18.20 23.14 -1.32
C SER A 409 -17.68 21.88 -0.62
N LEU A 410 -17.49 20.81 -1.39
CA LEU A 410 -16.90 19.54 -0.95
C LEU A 410 -15.37 19.56 -1.01
N GLY A 411 -14.81 20.47 -1.80
CA GLY A 411 -13.38 20.63 -1.97
C GLY A 411 -13.08 21.61 -3.09
N TYR A 412 -11.83 21.61 -3.55
CA TYR A 412 -11.38 22.45 -4.65
C TYR A 412 -10.54 21.62 -5.61
N ILE A 413 -10.64 21.94 -6.89
CA ILE A 413 -9.73 21.49 -7.94
C ILE A 413 -8.93 22.68 -8.45
N GLU A 414 -7.68 22.45 -8.80
CA GLU A 414 -6.71 23.53 -9.03
C GLU A 414 -6.36 23.70 -10.52
N LEU A 415 -5.79 24.85 -10.87
CA LEU A 415 -5.41 25.15 -12.26
C LEU A 415 -4.51 24.05 -12.84
N ASN A 416 -4.84 23.63 -14.06
CA ASN A 416 -4.21 22.55 -14.84
C ASN A 416 -4.50 21.13 -14.36
N GLU A 417 -5.22 20.95 -13.27
CA GLU A 417 -5.68 19.64 -12.83
C GLU A 417 -6.58 19.00 -13.90
N VAL A 418 -6.36 17.71 -14.18
CA VAL A 418 -7.15 16.97 -15.16
C VAL A 418 -8.11 16.08 -14.40
N VAL A 419 -9.40 16.34 -14.60
CA VAL A 419 -10.49 15.62 -13.95
C VAL A 419 -11.30 14.88 -14.99
N THR A 420 -11.80 13.71 -14.64
CA THR A 420 -12.68 12.94 -15.53
C THR A 420 -14.08 13.51 -15.40
N ALA A 421 -14.70 13.98 -16.49
CA ALA A 421 -16.11 14.32 -16.44
C ALA A 421 -16.93 13.03 -16.39
N ILE A 422 -17.81 12.95 -15.41
CA ILE A 422 -18.68 11.80 -15.17
C ILE A 422 -20.17 12.19 -15.23
N GLY A 423 -20.47 13.47 -15.46
CA GLY A 423 -21.82 13.98 -15.65
C GLY A 423 -21.83 15.46 -16.05
N VAL A 424 -23.00 15.93 -16.48
CA VAL A 424 -23.27 17.34 -16.79
C VAL A 424 -24.71 17.67 -16.39
N ASN A 425 -24.97 18.88 -15.93
CA ASN A 425 -26.32 19.30 -15.56
C ASN A 425 -27.13 19.64 -16.84
N ALA A 426 -28.45 19.77 -16.69
CA ALA A 426 -29.37 19.86 -17.83
C ALA A 426 -29.09 21.01 -18.82
N ASP A 427 -28.51 22.12 -18.35
CA ASP A 427 -28.19 23.29 -19.19
C ASP A 427 -26.71 23.37 -19.62
N GLY A 428 -25.88 22.39 -19.24
CA GLY A 428 -24.47 22.32 -19.63
C GLY A 428 -23.53 23.24 -18.86
N THR A 429 -24.02 24.04 -17.92
CA THR A 429 -23.23 25.08 -17.24
C THR A 429 -22.35 24.56 -16.09
N TRP A 430 -22.63 23.34 -15.60
CA TRP A 430 -21.88 22.64 -14.56
C TRP A 430 -21.60 21.20 -14.96
N ARG A 431 -20.37 20.73 -14.73
CA ARG A 431 -19.96 19.35 -14.95
C ARG A 431 -19.71 18.66 -13.63
N GLN A 432 -20.18 17.43 -13.53
CA GLN A 432 -19.79 16.54 -12.45
C GLN A 432 -18.46 15.91 -12.84
N ILE A 433 -17.47 16.08 -11.98
CA ILE A 433 -16.10 15.67 -12.22
C ILE A 433 -15.67 14.68 -11.15
N ARG A 434 -14.71 13.83 -11.51
CA ARG A 434 -14.02 12.92 -10.61
C ARG A 434 -12.53 13.12 -10.72
N ARG A 435 -11.91 13.30 -9.57
CA ARG A 435 -10.47 13.47 -9.39
C ARG A 435 -9.82 12.12 -9.09
N SER A 436 -8.51 12.01 -9.30
CA SER A 436 -7.78 10.73 -9.17
C SER A 436 -7.75 10.16 -7.75
N ASP A 437 -7.90 11.01 -6.75
CA ASP A 437 -8.01 10.66 -5.32
C ASP A 437 -9.46 10.29 -4.90
N GLY A 438 -10.38 10.26 -5.86
CA GLY A 438 -11.79 9.91 -5.62
C GLY A 438 -12.70 11.10 -5.34
N LEU A 439 -12.19 12.32 -5.15
CA LEU A 439 -13.03 13.50 -4.93
C LEU A 439 -13.99 13.68 -6.11
N THR A 440 -15.29 13.61 -5.82
CA THR A 440 -16.36 13.62 -6.80
C THR A 440 -17.38 14.70 -6.48
N GLY A 441 -17.69 15.56 -7.44
CA GLY A 441 -18.68 16.61 -7.27
C GLY A 441 -18.79 17.53 -8.48
N TRP A 442 -19.52 18.62 -8.33
CA TRP A 442 -19.88 19.53 -9.43
C TRP A 442 -18.98 20.76 -9.48
N SER A 443 -18.48 21.09 -10.66
CA SER A 443 -17.68 22.28 -10.92
C SER A 443 -18.20 23.01 -12.15
N SER A 444 -18.07 24.34 -12.17
CA SER A 444 -18.62 25.13 -13.27
C SER A 444 -17.90 24.81 -14.59
N ALA A 445 -18.67 24.42 -15.60
CA ALA A 445 -18.18 23.93 -16.89
C ALA A 445 -17.37 24.99 -17.65
N ARG A 446 -17.62 26.28 -17.39
CA ARG A 446 -16.90 27.41 -17.99
C ARG A 446 -15.40 27.44 -17.67
N TYR A 447 -14.98 26.70 -16.63
CA TYR A 447 -13.59 26.62 -16.18
C TYR A 447 -12.97 25.23 -16.44
N LEU A 448 -13.58 24.44 -17.34
CA LEU A 448 -13.16 23.09 -17.68
C LEU A 448 -13.04 22.97 -19.21
N VAL A 449 -11.84 22.63 -19.70
CA VAL A 449 -11.54 22.46 -21.13
C VAL A 449 -11.26 20.99 -21.45
N ALA A 450 -11.92 20.41 -22.45
CA ALA A 450 -11.78 19.00 -22.79
C ALA A 450 -10.34 18.63 -23.22
N VAL A 451 -9.90 17.43 -22.81
CA VAL A 451 -8.63 16.75 -23.09
C VAL A 451 -8.97 15.59 -24.03
N ALA A 452 -8.33 15.53 -25.19
CA ALA A 452 -8.66 14.54 -26.22
C ALA A 452 -8.11 13.16 -25.84
N SER A 453 -8.95 12.12 -25.88
CA SER A 453 -8.52 10.74 -25.69
C SER A 453 -7.64 10.27 -26.87
N PRO A 454 -6.52 9.54 -26.63
CA PRO A 454 -5.77 8.93 -27.72
C PRO A 454 -6.59 7.80 -28.38
N PRO A 455 -6.48 7.59 -29.71
CA PRO A 455 -7.23 6.56 -30.41
C PRO A 455 -6.80 5.13 -29.98
N PRO A 456 -7.67 4.11 -30.13
CA PRO A 456 -7.34 2.72 -29.85
C PRO A 456 -6.21 2.20 -30.76
N PRO A 457 -5.46 1.15 -30.35
CA PRO A 457 -4.49 0.49 -31.23
C PRO A 457 -5.19 -0.18 -32.42
N ASP A 458 -4.61 -0.04 -33.61
CA ASP A 458 -5.04 -0.71 -34.84
C ASP A 458 -4.78 -2.23 -34.73
N PRO A 459 -5.73 -3.11 -35.07
CA PRO A 459 -5.53 -4.56 -35.15
C PRO A 459 -4.44 -5.01 -36.13
N ASN A 460 -3.92 -4.11 -36.97
CA ASN A 460 -2.75 -4.34 -37.80
C ASN A 460 -1.53 -3.59 -37.23
N GLU A 461 -0.99 -4.08 -36.12
CA GLU A 461 0.29 -3.57 -35.62
C GLU A 461 1.42 -4.07 -36.54
N PRO A 462 2.22 -3.19 -37.17
CA PRO A 462 3.42 -3.59 -37.89
C PRO A 462 4.45 -4.21 -36.93
N PRO A 463 5.44 -4.99 -37.42
CA PRO A 463 6.42 -5.68 -36.58
C PRO A 463 7.24 -4.69 -35.72
N PRO A 464 7.91 -5.15 -34.63
CA PRO A 464 8.36 -4.30 -33.53
C PRO A 464 9.25 -3.14 -33.98
N ASP A 465 8.82 -1.91 -33.70
CA ASP A 465 9.57 -0.70 -34.05
C ASP A 465 10.90 -0.61 -33.29
N ASP A 466 11.96 -0.30 -34.03
CA ASP A 466 13.33 -0.03 -33.60
C ASP A 466 13.47 1.18 -32.64
N VAL A 467 12.38 1.90 -32.39
CA VAL A 467 12.27 3.12 -31.58
C VAL A 467 12.26 2.83 -30.08
N THR A 468 11.63 1.74 -29.62
CA THR A 468 11.37 1.52 -28.19
C THR A 468 12.69 1.34 -27.42
N GLY A 469 12.84 2.12 -26.34
CA GLY A 469 14.06 2.16 -25.53
C GLY A 469 15.19 3.02 -26.10
N ASN A 470 15.02 3.63 -27.27
CA ASN A 470 15.93 4.69 -27.72
C ASN A 470 15.69 5.97 -26.93
N TRP A 471 16.73 6.78 -26.81
CA TRP A 471 16.66 8.13 -26.28
C TRP A 471 16.77 9.14 -27.40
N TYR A 472 16.08 10.27 -27.24
CA TYR A 472 16.04 11.33 -28.24
C TYR A 472 16.39 12.67 -27.63
N ARG A 473 17.26 13.42 -28.30
CA ARG A 473 17.57 14.82 -28.00
C ARG A 473 16.69 15.76 -28.81
N LEU A 474 16.13 16.77 -28.14
CA LEU A 474 15.28 17.79 -28.74
C LEU A 474 16.12 18.85 -29.48
N THR A 475 15.79 19.13 -30.75
CA THR A 475 16.47 20.18 -31.55
C THR A 475 15.93 21.60 -31.30
N GLY A 476 14.74 21.70 -30.71
CA GLY A 476 14.06 22.94 -30.37
C GLY A 476 13.05 22.75 -29.25
N THR A 477 12.52 23.86 -28.72
CA THR A 477 11.41 23.80 -27.76
C THR A 477 10.12 23.52 -28.52
N ILE A 478 9.46 22.41 -28.20
CA ILE A 478 8.25 21.95 -28.90
C ILE A 478 7.12 21.68 -27.93
N ASN A 479 5.89 21.75 -28.45
CA ASN A 479 4.71 21.27 -27.74
C ASN A 479 4.72 19.74 -27.69
N ALA A 480 4.56 19.19 -26.49
CA ALA A 480 4.30 17.77 -26.31
C ALA A 480 2.79 17.55 -26.16
N ARG A 481 2.27 16.47 -26.74
CA ARG A 481 0.84 16.32 -27.02
C ARG A 481 0.24 15.04 -26.47
N GLU A 482 -1.09 15.01 -26.34
CA GLU A 482 -1.85 13.84 -25.88
C GLU A 482 -1.81 12.65 -26.85
N GLY A 483 -1.64 12.92 -28.14
CA GLY A 483 -1.62 11.92 -29.20
C GLY A 483 -0.67 12.28 -30.33
N ALA A 484 -0.49 11.34 -31.24
CA ALA A 484 0.36 11.44 -32.43
C ALA A 484 -0.25 12.36 -33.49
N GLY A 485 0.00 13.68 -33.38
CA GLY A 485 -0.49 14.65 -34.36
C GLY A 485 -0.59 16.08 -33.83
N THR A 486 -0.56 17.07 -34.72
CA THR A 486 -0.71 18.50 -34.35
C THR A 486 -2.14 18.87 -33.93
N ASN A 487 -3.11 18.02 -34.23
CA ASN A 487 -4.51 18.11 -33.84
C ASN A 487 -4.77 17.74 -32.38
N PHE A 488 -3.87 16.99 -31.72
CA PHE A 488 -3.99 16.67 -30.30
C PHE A 488 -3.58 17.85 -29.42
N ALA A 489 -4.21 17.99 -28.25
CA ALA A 489 -3.92 19.10 -27.34
C ALA A 489 -2.46 19.05 -26.84
N ALA A 490 -1.85 20.21 -26.71
CA ALA A 490 -0.55 20.35 -26.06
C ALA A 490 -0.73 20.23 -24.54
N ILE A 491 -0.01 19.30 -23.91
CA ILE A 491 -0.08 19.03 -22.46
C ILE A 491 1.17 19.49 -21.72
N GLY A 492 2.11 20.06 -22.45
CA GLY A 492 3.33 20.64 -21.93
C GLY A 492 4.27 20.97 -23.07
N SER A 493 5.49 21.32 -22.72
CA SER A 493 6.56 21.57 -23.67
C SER A 493 7.78 20.75 -23.30
N LEU A 494 8.45 20.23 -24.32
CA LEU A 494 9.80 19.70 -24.20
C LEU A 494 10.76 20.79 -24.64
N SER A 495 11.72 21.13 -23.80
CA SER A 495 12.67 22.21 -24.12
C SER A 495 13.76 21.70 -25.05
N LYS A 496 14.34 22.63 -25.81
CA LYS A 496 15.55 22.37 -26.60
C LYS A 496 16.64 21.70 -25.74
N ASP A 497 17.34 20.74 -26.34
CA ASP A 497 18.43 19.96 -25.74
C ASP A 497 18.02 19.01 -24.60
N GLU A 498 16.74 18.91 -24.26
CA GLU A 498 16.27 17.83 -23.37
C GLU A 498 16.50 16.47 -24.04
N ILE A 499 16.81 15.46 -23.23
CA ILE A 499 17.04 14.08 -23.69
C ILE A 499 16.03 13.17 -22.97
N VAL A 500 15.16 12.51 -23.73
CA VAL A 500 13.99 11.78 -23.24
C VAL A 500 13.87 10.40 -23.88
N GLU A 501 13.36 9.44 -23.12
CA GLU A 501 13.24 8.04 -23.54
C GLU A 501 12.00 7.83 -24.40
N ALA A 502 12.09 7.02 -25.46
CA ALA A 502 10.95 6.63 -26.27
C ALA A 502 10.30 5.33 -25.76
N LEU A 503 8.97 5.37 -25.61
CA LEU A 503 8.13 4.25 -25.20
C LEU A 503 7.52 3.52 -26.40
N SER A 504 7.17 4.26 -27.45
CA SER A 504 6.53 3.74 -28.66
C SER A 504 6.55 4.81 -29.77
N ALA A 505 6.16 4.44 -30.99
CA ALA A 505 5.90 5.34 -32.10
C ALA A 505 4.50 5.09 -32.68
N ASN A 506 4.02 6.00 -33.53
CA ASN A 506 2.86 5.73 -34.39
C ASN A 506 3.32 4.96 -35.65
N PRO A 507 2.42 4.35 -36.45
CA PRO A 507 2.81 3.42 -37.51
C PRO A 507 3.78 3.94 -38.59
N ASP A 508 3.80 5.25 -38.85
CA ASP A 508 4.73 5.88 -39.80
C ASP A 508 5.95 6.54 -39.12
N GLN A 509 6.08 6.36 -37.80
CA GLN A 509 7.10 6.94 -36.93
C GLN A 509 7.26 8.47 -37.01
N SER A 510 6.27 9.19 -37.56
CA SER A 510 6.29 10.67 -37.60
C SER A 510 6.08 11.30 -36.22
N TRP A 511 5.58 10.53 -35.25
CA TRP A 511 5.39 10.92 -33.85
C TRP A 511 5.87 9.84 -32.90
N ILE A 512 6.63 10.25 -31.89
CA ILE A 512 7.21 9.36 -30.89
C ILE A 512 6.58 9.66 -29.53
N ARG A 513 6.17 8.62 -28.80
CA ARG A 513 5.71 8.72 -27.42
C ARG A 513 6.91 8.66 -26.49
N LEU A 514 7.10 9.71 -25.70
CA LEU A 514 8.29 9.93 -24.87
C LEU A 514 7.96 9.85 -23.38
N ARG A 515 8.97 9.55 -22.56
CA ARG A 515 8.93 9.50 -21.09
C ARG A 515 10.08 10.30 -20.48
N ARG A 516 9.75 11.16 -19.52
CA ARG A 516 10.70 11.83 -18.62
C ARG A 516 10.93 11.03 -17.34
N VAL A 517 11.97 11.39 -16.59
CA VAL A 517 12.33 10.71 -15.32
C VAL A 517 11.30 10.92 -14.21
N ASP A 518 10.49 11.97 -14.28
CA ASP A 518 9.37 12.22 -13.37
C ASP A 518 8.10 11.41 -13.72
N GLY A 519 8.19 10.53 -14.73
CA GLY A 519 7.09 9.69 -15.20
C GLY A 519 6.13 10.39 -16.17
N TRP A 520 6.37 11.66 -16.52
CA TRP A 520 5.55 12.35 -17.49
C TRP A 520 5.70 11.72 -18.88
N THR A 521 4.56 11.46 -19.54
CA THR A 521 4.54 10.92 -20.91
C THR A 521 3.76 11.81 -21.86
N ALA A 522 4.25 11.96 -23.08
CA ALA A 522 3.64 12.77 -24.12
C ALA A 522 4.13 12.37 -25.52
N TRP A 523 3.39 12.72 -26.56
CA TRP A 523 3.77 12.55 -27.95
C TRP A 523 4.49 13.78 -28.50
N ALA A 524 5.54 13.56 -29.30
CA ALA A 524 6.31 14.60 -29.96
C ALA A 524 6.63 14.24 -31.41
N SER A 525 6.68 15.25 -32.29
CA SER A 525 7.02 15.08 -33.70
C SER A 525 8.48 14.65 -33.86
N SER A 526 8.73 13.57 -34.61
CA SER A 526 10.07 13.02 -34.84
C SER A 526 11.01 13.98 -35.58
N ASN A 527 10.46 14.93 -36.36
CA ASN A 527 11.23 16.02 -37.00
C ASN A 527 12.09 16.87 -36.04
N TYR A 528 11.79 16.86 -34.74
CA TYR A 528 12.53 17.60 -33.73
C TYR A 528 13.36 16.71 -32.80
N LEU A 529 13.48 15.43 -33.14
CA LEU A 529 14.11 14.40 -32.31
C LEU A 529 15.34 13.84 -33.01
N ILE A 530 16.49 13.91 -32.34
CA ILE A 530 17.71 13.22 -32.78
C ILE A 530 17.88 11.99 -31.91
N ASN A 531 17.85 10.80 -32.51
CA ASN A 531 18.14 9.54 -31.81
C ASN A 531 19.59 9.58 -31.29
N VAL A 532 19.77 9.40 -29.97
CA VAL A 532 21.08 9.36 -29.30
C VAL A 532 21.41 7.96 -28.78
N GLY A 533 20.73 6.93 -29.30
CA GLY A 533 20.91 5.52 -28.97
C GLY A 533 20.17 5.10 -27.69
N LYS A 534 20.41 3.87 -27.25
CA LYS A 534 19.75 3.26 -26.08
C LYS A 534 20.40 3.63 -24.75
N THR A 535 21.68 4.01 -24.79
CA THR A 535 22.50 4.27 -23.60
C THR A 535 23.23 5.61 -23.72
N PRO A 536 22.52 6.75 -23.70
CA PRO A 536 23.17 8.05 -23.81
C PRO A 536 24.04 8.32 -22.57
N ASN A 537 25.29 8.73 -22.83
CA ASN A 537 26.27 9.12 -21.81
C ASN A 537 25.86 10.37 -21.03
N SER A 538 24.87 11.13 -21.50
CA SER A 538 24.34 12.26 -20.76
C SER A 538 22.86 12.45 -21.04
N ILE A 539 22.09 12.80 -20.02
CA ILE A 539 20.71 13.27 -20.17
C ILE A 539 20.55 14.60 -19.44
N LYS A 540 19.67 15.45 -19.98
CA LYS A 540 19.25 16.71 -19.38
C LYS A 540 17.74 16.79 -19.47
N GLN A 541 17.05 17.09 -18.37
CA GLN A 541 15.59 17.23 -18.35
C GLN A 541 15.16 18.32 -17.38
N ASN A 542 14.16 19.11 -17.76
CA ASN A 542 13.55 20.09 -16.86
C ASN A 542 12.42 19.39 -16.10
N VAL A 543 12.68 19.00 -14.85
CA VAL A 543 11.75 18.19 -14.04
C VAL A 543 10.73 19.04 -13.29
N PHE A 544 11.13 20.23 -12.83
CA PHE A 544 10.23 21.24 -12.26
C PHE A 544 10.58 22.63 -12.80
N LYS A 545 9.67 23.59 -12.63
CA LYS A 545 9.99 25.00 -12.93
C LYS A 545 11.20 25.41 -12.08
N GLY A 546 12.28 25.82 -12.75
CA GLY A 546 13.52 26.21 -12.08
C GLY A 546 14.41 25.07 -11.60
N VAL A 547 14.10 23.82 -11.98
CA VAL A 547 14.90 22.64 -11.61
C VAL A 547 15.26 21.83 -12.84
N THR A 548 16.57 21.75 -13.10
CA THR A 548 17.13 20.94 -14.19
C THR A 548 17.83 19.72 -13.61
N TYR A 549 17.47 18.55 -14.13
CA TYR A 549 18.13 17.30 -13.83
C TYR A 549 19.16 16.96 -14.91
N HIS A 550 20.34 16.54 -14.47
CA HIS A 550 21.41 16.04 -15.32
C HIS A 550 21.84 14.65 -14.85
N ARG A 551 21.92 13.69 -15.78
CA ARG A 551 22.69 12.44 -15.59
C ARG A 551 23.88 12.48 -16.50
N THR A 552 25.07 12.14 -16.02
CA THR A 552 26.20 11.82 -16.89
C THR A 552 26.77 10.45 -16.54
N SER A 553 27.15 9.69 -17.54
CA SER A 553 27.77 8.38 -17.43
C SER A 553 29.02 8.35 -18.28
N ARG A 554 30.11 7.84 -17.72
CA ARG A 554 31.37 7.62 -18.43
C ARG A 554 31.90 6.22 -18.11
N THR A 555 32.76 5.70 -18.96
CA THR A 555 33.43 4.40 -18.78
C THR A 555 34.93 4.52 -18.46
N SER A 556 35.51 5.72 -18.59
CA SER A 556 36.96 5.96 -18.44
C SER A 556 37.22 7.35 -17.81
N PRO A 557 38.28 7.54 -16.99
CA PRO A 557 39.23 6.51 -16.53
C PRO A 557 38.60 5.46 -15.63
N ASP A 558 37.61 5.86 -14.81
CA ASP A 558 36.78 4.97 -14.02
C ASP A 558 35.33 5.07 -14.48
N PRO A 559 34.60 3.94 -14.63
CA PRO A 559 33.17 3.94 -14.83
C PRO A 559 32.49 4.75 -13.73
N LEU A 560 31.63 5.71 -14.09
CA LEU A 560 30.96 6.56 -13.12
C LEU A 560 29.66 7.10 -13.72
N THR A 561 28.58 7.03 -12.93
CA THR A 561 27.32 7.74 -13.22
C THR A 561 27.09 8.80 -12.15
N THR A 562 26.75 10.01 -12.57
CA THR A 562 26.46 11.14 -11.69
C THR A 562 25.08 11.70 -11.97
N HIS A 563 24.42 12.15 -10.92
CA HIS A 563 23.09 12.73 -10.90
C HIS A 563 23.18 14.11 -10.26
N VAL A 564 22.75 15.14 -10.98
CA VAL A 564 22.80 16.52 -10.50
C VAL A 564 21.42 17.14 -10.66
N LEU A 565 20.88 17.69 -9.57
CA LEU A 565 19.77 18.64 -9.61
C LEU A 565 20.31 20.04 -9.42
N GLU A 566 20.17 20.86 -10.46
CA GLU A 566 20.44 22.29 -10.43
C GLU A 566 19.14 23.04 -10.17
N ILE A 567 19.09 23.82 -9.09
CA ILE A 567 17.88 24.45 -8.56
C ILE A 567 18.08 25.96 -8.50
N ASP A 568 17.30 26.72 -9.28
CA ASP A 568 17.25 28.18 -9.22
C ASP A 568 16.32 28.62 -8.10
N THR A 569 16.90 28.88 -6.92
CA THR A 569 16.18 29.28 -5.70
C THR A 569 15.42 30.61 -5.81
N LYS A 570 15.62 31.39 -6.88
CA LYS A 570 14.91 32.66 -7.13
C LYS A 570 13.76 32.53 -8.11
N SER A 571 13.77 31.52 -8.98
CA SER A 571 12.70 31.30 -9.98
C SER A 571 11.47 30.59 -9.42
N VAL A 572 11.57 30.09 -8.18
CA VAL A 572 10.56 29.29 -7.49
C VAL A 572 9.88 30.13 -6.42
N GLU A 573 8.59 30.41 -6.62
CA GLU A 573 7.84 31.36 -5.77
C GLU A 573 7.55 30.82 -4.36
N ALA A 574 7.67 29.51 -4.13
CA ALA A 574 7.32 28.86 -2.88
C ALA A 574 8.34 27.80 -2.45
N LEU A 575 9.62 28.09 -2.65
CA LEU A 575 10.71 27.25 -2.15
C LEU A 575 10.56 27.06 -0.63
N ARG A 576 10.60 25.81 -0.17
CA ARG A 576 10.66 25.46 1.24
C ARG A 576 11.64 24.33 1.43
N PHE A 577 12.56 24.52 2.37
CA PHE A 577 13.44 23.47 2.84
C PHE A 577 12.88 22.78 4.07
N LEU A 578 13.15 21.48 4.19
CA LEU A 578 12.89 20.70 5.38
C LEU A 578 14.07 19.76 5.64
N VAL A 579 14.60 19.78 6.86
CA VAL A 579 15.41 18.69 7.39
C VAL A 579 14.49 17.81 8.23
N THR A 580 14.70 16.49 8.23
CA THR A 580 13.85 15.52 8.97
C THR A 580 13.50 16.04 10.37
N PRO A 581 12.21 16.29 10.66
CA PRO A 581 11.81 16.73 11.99
C PRO A 581 11.96 15.59 13.01
N PRO A 582 12.31 15.89 14.27
CA PRO A 582 12.29 14.88 15.32
C PRO A 582 10.86 14.43 15.60
N VAL A 583 10.68 13.14 15.90
CA VAL A 583 9.36 12.54 16.14
C VAL A 583 8.73 13.05 17.44
N ARG A 584 9.55 13.37 18.45
CA ARG A 584 9.09 13.78 19.77
C ARG A 584 9.87 14.96 20.32
N ASP A 585 9.21 15.72 21.19
CA ASP A 585 9.81 16.94 21.72
C ASP A 585 10.86 16.71 22.81
N ALA A 586 10.66 15.68 23.64
CA ALA A 586 11.38 15.43 24.88
C ALA A 586 12.65 14.58 24.72
N ILE A 587 12.76 13.78 23.66
CA ILE A 587 13.94 12.96 23.34
C ILE A 587 14.26 13.21 21.87
N PRO A 588 15.36 13.90 21.53
CA PRO A 588 15.64 14.32 20.16
C PRO A 588 16.23 13.18 19.33
N GLN A 589 15.49 12.08 19.25
CA GLN A 589 15.77 10.91 18.44
C GLN A 589 14.98 10.96 17.13
N LEU A 590 15.56 10.40 16.08
CA LEU A 590 14.95 10.21 14.78
C LEU A 590 14.63 8.72 14.61
N CYS A 591 13.76 8.41 13.65
CA CYS A 591 13.50 7.05 13.21
C CYS A 591 14.02 6.90 11.79
N THR A 592 14.65 5.77 11.48
CA THR A 592 15.15 5.53 10.12
C THR A 592 13.99 5.58 9.11
N ARG A 593 14.21 6.26 7.98
CA ARG A 593 13.29 6.34 6.84
C ARG A 593 14.09 6.23 5.56
N THR A 594 13.51 5.66 4.50
CA THR A 594 14.10 5.80 3.16
C THR A 594 13.94 7.24 2.67
N THR A 595 14.73 7.63 1.67
CA THR A 595 14.63 8.99 1.11
C THR A 595 13.30 9.18 0.38
N SER A 596 12.78 8.14 -0.28
CA SER A 596 11.45 8.13 -0.88
C SER A 596 10.31 8.27 0.15
N GLN A 597 10.36 7.54 1.27
CA GLN A 597 9.39 7.67 2.35
C GLN A 597 9.40 9.07 2.95
N PHE A 598 10.58 9.62 3.26
CA PHE A 598 10.69 10.98 3.76
C PHE A 598 10.08 12.01 2.79
N LEU A 599 10.31 11.81 1.48
CA LEU A 599 9.75 12.68 0.44
C LEU A 599 8.21 12.69 0.50
N ASP A 600 7.61 11.50 0.58
CA ASP A 600 6.15 11.30 0.60
C ASP A 600 5.54 11.80 1.92
N ASP A 601 6.03 11.32 3.06
CA ASP A 601 5.58 11.65 4.42
C ASP A 601 5.56 13.17 4.70
N ASN A 602 6.40 13.94 4.01
CA ASN A 602 6.59 15.36 4.26
C ASN A 602 6.14 16.28 3.12
N ASP A 603 5.48 15.75 2.10
CA ASP A 603 5.00 16.48 0.92
C ASP A 603 6.12 17.27 0.21
N MET A 604 7.27 16.61 0.04
CA MET A 604 8.44 17.17 -0.65
C MET A 604 8.39 16.83 -2.14
N GLN A 605 9.04 17.65 -2.97
CA GLN A 605 9.19 17.38 -4.41
C GLN A 605 10.57 16.86 -4.79
N ILE A 606 11.57 17.11 -3.93
CA ILE A 606 12.95 16.66 -4.08
C ILE A 606 13.45 16.26 -2.70
N ALA A 607 14.15 15.14 -2.60
CA ALA A 607 14.83 14.72 -1.38
C ALA A 607 16.18 14.05 -1.68
N VAL A 608 17.14 14.26 -0.79
CA VAL A 608 18.39 13.50 -0.71
C VAL A 608 18.65 13.03 0.71
N ASN A 609 19.43 11.96 0.86
CA ASN A 609 19.92 11.52 2.17
C ASN A 609 20.76 12.61 2.87
N GLY A 610 20.81 12.53 4.20
CA GLY A 610 21.38 13.56 5.07
C GLY A 610 22.75 13.25 5.64
N ASP A 611 22.89 13.44 6.96
CA ASP A 611 24.13 13.24 7.72
C ASP A 611 24.38 11.75 8.02
N GLU A 612 25.61 11.44 8.40
CA GLU A 612 25.92 10.15 9.03
C GLU A 612 25.15 10.03 10.35
N TYR A 613 25.00 8.80 10.83
CA TYR A 613 24.18 8.52 11.98
C TYR A 613 24.66 7.30 12.75
N TYR A 614 24.14 7.18 13.97
CA TYR A 614 24.35 6.03 14.83
C TYR A 614 23.00 5.46 15.23
N TYR A 615 22.86 4.14 15.13
CA TYR A 615 21.81 3.42 15.82
C TYR A 615 21.95 3.64 17.31
N MET A 616 20.82 3.88 17.97
CA MET A 616 20.77 3.92 19.42
C MET A 616 20.75 2.49 19.94
N ASP A 617 21.31 2.25 21.12
CA ASP A 617 21.36 0.90 21.69
C ASP A 617 19.92 0.40 21.87
N PRO A 618 19.51 -0.71 21.23
CA PRO A 618 18.14 -1.21 21.32
C PRO A 618 17.76 -1.66 22.73
N THR A 619 18.72 -1.83 23.65
CA THR A 619 18.48 -2.08 25.07
C THR A 619 17.89 -0.86 25.77
N ASP A 620 18.45 0.32 25.48
CA ASP A 620 18.02 1.60 26.06
C ASP A 620 16.89 2.24 25.23
N PHE A 621 16.93 2.00 23.91
CA PHE A 621 16.04 2.56 22.90
C PHE A 621 15.39 1.47 22.03
N PRO A 622 14.58 0.56 22.61
CA PRO A 622 13.84 -0.45 21.84
C PRO A 622 12.95 0.19 20.76
N PRO A 623 13.10 -0.17 19.47
CA PRO A 623 12.41 0.49 18.36
C PRO A 623 10.90 0.64 18.55
N GLN A 624 10.21 -0.39 19.05
CA GLN A 624 8.75 -0.41 19.18
C GLN A 624 8.20 0.69 20.10
N ASN A 625 9.03 1.21 21.02
CA ASN A 625 8.60 2.25 21.97
C ASN A 625 8.81 3.67 21.43
N TYR A 626 9.63 3.80 20.40
CA TYR A 626 10.18 5.08 19.96
C TYR A 626 9.93 5.39 18.50
N CYS A 627 9.69 4.37 17.67
CA CYS A 627 9.50 4.47 16.24
C CYS A 627 8.34 3.58 15.79
N ASP A 628 7.33 4.17 15.14
CA ASP A 628 6.22 3.42 14.54
C ASP A 628 6.70 2.58 13.34
N ILE A 629 7.72 3.09 12.64
CA ILE A 629 8.42 2.44 11.53
C ILE A 629 9.90 2.73 11.72
N GLY A 630 10.78 1.80 11.38
CA GLY A 630 12.24 1.97 11.42
C GLY A 630 12.85 1.94 12.84
N ASP A 631 14.14 2.25 12.92
CA ASP A 631 14.93 2.13 14.13
C ASP A 631 15.28 3.50 14.73
N PRO A 632 15.39 3.60 16.08
CA PRO A 632 15.86 4.80 16.74
C PRO A 632 17.31 5.11 16.39
N VAL A 633 17.52 6.31 15.85
CA VAL A 633 18.81 6.78 15.38
C VAL A 633 19.02 8.22 15.80
N ARG A 634 20.30 8.60 15.89
CA ARG A 634 20.72 9.99 16.08
C ARG A 634 21.70 10.40 14.99
N PRO A 635 21.60 11.62 14.45
CA PRO A 635 22.60 12.12 13.52
C PRO A 635 23.96 12.29 14.23
N ALA A 636 25.03 12.16 13.46
CA ALA A 636 26.41 12.28 13.96
C ALA A 636 26.81 13.74 14.24
N GLY A 637 26.17 14.69 13.57
CA GLY A 637 26.43 16.12 13.68
C GLY A 637 25.21 16.96 14.08
N TYR A 638 25.32 18.24 13.81
CA TYR A 638 24.32 19.24 14.19
C TYR A 638 23.08 19.11 13.31
N ALA A 639 21.91 19.17 13.93
CA ALA A 639 20.65 19.08 13.20
C ALA A 639 19.55 19.95 13.82
N ALA A 640 18.83 20.65 12.96
CA ALA A 640 17.67 21.44 13.32
C ALA A 640 16.58 21.33 12.25
N SER A 641 15.32 21.36 12.68
CA SER A 641 14.16 21.37 11.78
C SER A 641 13.11 22.33 12.33
N ARG A 642 12.54 23.16 11.44
CA ARG A 642 11.48 24.13 11.77
C ARG A 642 11.77 25.04 12.97
N GLY A 643 13.03 25.45 13.12
CA GLY A 643 13.50 26.32 14.20
C GLY A 643 13.88 25.58 15.48
N LYS A 644 13.67 24.26 15.53
CA LYS A 644 14.05 23.43 16.68
C LYS A 644 15.37 22.72 16.42
N VAL A 645 16.37 23.04 17.24
CA VAL A 645 17.63 22.29 17.29
C VAL A 645 17.39 21.02 18.10
N TYR A 646 17.71 19.87 17.52
CA TYR A 646 17.52 18.58 18.18
C TYR A 646 18.83 17.79 18.26
N SER A 647 19.83 18.07 17.43
CA SER A 647 21.19 17.54 17.62
C SER A 647 22.21 18.66 17.73
N GLN A 648 23.01 18.62 18.78
CA GLN A 648 24.05 19.61 19.06
C GLN A 648 25.34 19.29 18.30
N LYS A 649 26.22 20.28 18.19
CA LYS A 649 27.48 20.15 17.43
C LYS A 649 28.46 19.35 18.28
N LEU A 650 28.69 18.09 17.93
CA LEU A 650 29.59 17.20 18.66
C LEU A 650 31.01 17.16 18.08
N THR A 651 31.21 17.61 16.84
CA THR A 651 32.45 17.42 16.07
C THR A 651 32.79 18.64 15.20
N SER A 652 33.99 18.65 14.60
CA SER A 652 34.44 19.65 13.60
C SER A 652 33.76 19.53 12.23
N ARG A 653 32.65 18.78 12.14
CA ARG A 653 31.90 18.57 10.91
C ARG A 653 31.26 19.85 10.39
N PRO A 654 31.18 20.02 9.05
CA PRO A 654 30.49 21.16 8.46
C PRO A 654 28.98 21.10 8.72
N ILE A 655 28.36 22.28 8.70
CA ILE A 655 26.91 22.42 8.89
C ILE A 655 26.34 23.30 7.78
N LEU A 656 25.33 22.80 7.07
CA LEU A 656 24.46 23.60 6.21
C LEU A 656 23.38 24.23 7.08
N TYR A 657 23.32 25.56 7.11
CA TYR A 657 22.27 26.32 7.78
C TYR A 657 21.30 26.92 6.78
N LEU A 658 20.01 26.86 7.14
CA LEU A 658 18.89 27.39 6.39
C LEU A 658 18.04 28.22 7.33
N ASN A 659 17.78 29.48 7.00
CA ASN A 659 16.86 30.31 7.77
C ASN A 659 15.44 30.31 7.17
N GLN A 660 14.48 30.98 7.81
CA GLN A 660 13.09 31.07 7.33
C GLN A 660 12.95 31.77 5.96
N LYS A 661 13.96 32.53 5.54
CA LYS A 661 14.01 33.17 4.22
C LYS A 661 14.70 32.28 3.19
N ASN A 662 14.97 31.02 3.53
CA ASN A 662 15.68 30.05 2.71
C ASN A 662 17.09 30.50 2.31
N GLU A 663 17.72 31.36 3.10
CA GLU A 663 19.11 31.73 2.87
C GLU A 663 20.01 30.59 3.36
N ILE A 664 20.94 30.19 2.48
CA ILE A 664 21.81 29.03 2.67
C ILE A 664 23.20 29.52 3.08
N THR A 665 23.74 29.02 4.19
CA THR A 665 25.13 29.25 4.58
C THR A 665 25.79 27.97 5.10
N PHE A 666 27.12 27.94 5.07
CA PHE A 666 27.92 26.84 5.62
C PHE A 666 28.67 27.33 6.87
N ASP A 667 28.64 26.54 7.94
CA ASP A 667 29.30 26.69 9.25
C ASP A 667 28.93 27.91 10.09
N THR A 668 28.55 29.02 9.47
CA THR A 668 28.10 30.23 10.16
C THR A 668 26.64 30.52 9.79
N PRO A 669 25.69 30.44 10.74
CA PRO A 669 24.28 30.69 10.43
C PRO A 669 24.04 32.16 10.13
N LYS A 670 23.15 32.45 9.16
CA LYS A 670 22.67 33.79 8.89
C LYS A 670 21.31 34.02 9.53
N GLY A 671 21.29 34.75 10.65
CA GLY A 671 20.06 35.00 11.42
C GLY A 671 19.63 33.76 12.22
N LYS A 672 18.33 33.64 12.50
CA LYS A 672 17.78 32.51 13.27
C LYS A 672 17.84 31.23 12.43
N ILE A 673 18.40 30.17 13.01
CA ILE A 673 18.43 28.83 12.44
C ILE A 673 16.99 28.33 12.29
N TYR A 674 16.62 27.86 11.10
CA TYR A 674 15.32 27.25 10.84
C TYR A 674 15.45 25.78 10.48
N ASN A 675 16.31 25.44 9.52
CA ASN A 675 16.79 24.08 9.35
C ASN A 675 18.32 24.06 9.42
N ALA A 676 18.89 22.95 9.86
CA ALA A 676 20.32 22.72 9.81
C ALA A 676 20.59 21.23 9.63
N ILE A 677 21.60 20.90 8.84
CA ILE A 677 22.05 19.52 8.62
C ILE A 677 23.56 19.47 8.50
N SER A 678 24.19 18.53 9.19
CA SER A 678 25.62 18.31 9.11
C SER A 678 26.01 17.44 7.92
N GLY A 679 27.27 17.60 7.49
CA GLY A 679 27.91 16.75 6.50
C GLY A 679 29.23 16.20 7.04
N GLN A 680 29.96 15.42 6.22
CA GLN A 680 31.25 14.85 6.65
C GLN A 680 32.40 15.86 6.53
N ARG A 681 32.49 16.59 5.41
CA ARG A 681 33.58 17.54 5.15
C ARG A 681 33.20 18.59 4.11
N MET A 682 33.83 19.77 4.22
CA MET A 682 33.79 20.75 3.13
C MET A 682 34.58 20.22 1.93
N LEU A 683 34.01 20.39 0.74
CA LEU A 683 34.63 19.98 -0.53
C LEU A 683 35.08 21.19 -1.34
N VAL A 684 34.32 22.27 -1.26
CA VAL A 684 34.59 23.52 -1.98
C VAL A 684 34.44 24.69 -1.03
N VAL A 685 35.44 25.56 -1.00
CA VAL A 685 35.43 26.81 -0.23
C VAL A 685 35.93 27.94 -1.13
N LYS A 686 35.15 29.02 -1.22
CA LYS A 686 35.43 30.17 -2.11
C LYS A 686 35.65 29.79 -3.58
N GLY A 687 34.91 28.81 -4.07
CA GLY A 687 34.99 28.30 -5.45
C GLY A 687 36.24 27.46 -5.73
N GLN A 688 36.99 27.09 -4.70
CA GLN A 688 38.20 26.28 -4.82
C GLN A 688 38.00 24.94 -4.13
N LYS A 689 38.51 23.87 -4.75
CA LYS A 689 38.56 22.54 -4.15
C LYS A 689 39.40 22.60 -2.87
N VAL A 690 38.89 22.01 -1.78
CA VAL A 690 39.63 21.86 -0.52
C VAL A 690 40.84 20.94 -0.75
N GLY A 691 42.02 21.33 -0.25
CA GLY A 691 43.23 20.53 -0.37
C GLY A 691 43.22 19.27 0.51
N GLY A 692 43.94 18.23 0.10
CA GLY A 692 44.08 16.99 0.88
C GLY A 692 42.84 16.10 0.94
N LEU A 693 41.88 16.28 0.03
CA LEU A 693 40.75 15.36 -0.11
C LEU A 693 41.24 14.00 -0.60
N ASP A 694 40.64 12.94 -0.07
CA ASP A 694 40.92 11.56 -0.49
C ASP A 694 40.69 11.40 -2.01
N THR A 695 41.61 10.68 -2.64
CA THR A 695 41.65 10.40 -4.07
C THR A 695 41.46 8.93 -4.41
N GLU A 696 41.53 8.04 -3.42
CA GLU A 696 41.61 6.59 -3.65
C GLU A 696 40.33 5.85 -3.29
N GLN A 697 39.60 6.29 -2.25
CA GLN A 697 38.43 5.56 -1.78
C GLN A 697 37.20 5.88 -2.64
N LEU A 698 36.88 4.96 -3.56
CA LEU A 698 35.70 5.03 -4.39
C LEU A 698 34.48 4.46 -3.64
N GLN A 699 33.45 5.29 -3.46
CA GLN A 699 32.16 4.92 -2.88
C GLN A 699 31.05 5.74 -3.53
N PRO A 700 29.78 5.32 -3.47
CA PRO A 700 28.68 6.25 -3.73
C PRO A 700 28.82 7.50 -2.85
N ARG A 701 28.55 8.68 -3.39
CA ARG A 701 28.69 9.95 -2.66
C ARG A 701 27.46 10.84 -2.86
N THR A 702 27.08 11.56 -1.81
CA THR A 702 26.09 12.64 -1.86
C THR A 702 26.73 13.97 -1.48
N ALA A 703 26.33 15.07 -2.14
CA ALA A 703 26.80 16.42 -1.81
C ALA A 703 25.74 17.49 -2.03
N VAL A 704 25.94 18.61 -1.34
CA VAL A 704 25.16 19.84 -1.49
C VAL A 704 26.10 21.03 -1.66
N GLY A 705 25.77 21.94 -2.56
CA GLY A 705 26.57 23.14 -2.81
C GLY A 705 25.76 24.31 -3.34
N VAL A 706 26.26 25.53 -3.12
CA VAL A 706 25.67 26.76 -3.66
C VAL A 706 26.69 27.56 -4.43
N ASN A 707 26.23 28.28 -5.45
CA ASN A 707 27.07 29.24 -6.16
C ASN A 707 27.30 30.52 -5.31
N GLN A 708 28.17 31.41 -5.79
CA GLN A 708 28.65 32.57 -5.01
C GLN A 708 27.55 33.52 -4.53
N ASN A 709 26.50 33.73 -5.34
CA ASN A 709 25.39 34.62 -5.00
C ASN A 709 24.24 33.90 -4.28
N GLY A 710 24.37 32.59 -4.01
CA GLY A 710 23.36 31.77 -3.35
C GLY A 710 22.08 31.55 -4.15
N ARG A 711 22.04 31.88 -5.45
CA ARG A 711 20.88 31.65 -6.32
C ARG A 711 20.76 30.18 -6.72
N TRP A 712 21.87 29.55 -7.07
CA TRP A 712 21.87 28.18 -7.57
C TRP A 712 22.28 27.23 -6.46
N LEU A 713 21.40 26.28 -6.18
CA LEU A 713 21.64 25.15 -5.30
C LEU A 713 21.85 23.89 -6.15
N TYR A 714 22.85 23.11 -5.79
CA TYR A 714 23.21 21.86 -6.45
C TYR A 714 23.08 20.72 -5.44
N LEU A 715 22.27 19.72 -5.78
CA LEU A 715 22.25 18.42 -5.11
C LEU A 715 22.89 17.40 -6.05
N ILE A 716 23.89 16.67 -5.56
CA ILE A 716 24.67 15.73 -6.37
C ILE A 716 24.68 14.37 -5.70
N VAL A 717 24.39 13.32 -6.48
CA VAL A 717 24.65 11.92 -6.12
C VAL A 717 25.53 11.28 -7.18
N MET A 718 26.62 10.65 -6.75
CA MET A 718 27.50 9.81 -7.57
C MET A 718 27.21 8.35 -7.23
N GLU A 719 26.82 7.56 -8.22
CA GLU A 719 26.51 6.14 -8.03
C GLU A 719 27.77 5.33 -7.73
N GLY A 720 27.61 4.28 -6.92
CA GLY A 720 28.59 3.22 -6.76
C GLY A 720 27.90 1.88 -6.73
N THR A 721 27.77 1.28 -7.92
CA THR A 721 27.26 -0.07 -8.16
C THR A 721 28.40 -0.97 -8.64
N ASP A 722 28.14 -2.25 -8.85
CA ASP A 722 29.06 -3.16 -9.55
C ASP A 722 29.52 -2.62 -10.92
N ALA A 723 28.74 -1.72 -11.53
CA ALA A 723 29.04 -1.11 -12.82
C ALA A 723 29.75 0.27 -12.73
N THR A 724 29.73 0.95 -11.58
CA THR A 724 30.15 2.36 -11.45
C THR A 724 31.12 2.68 -10.33
N ASN A 725 31.59 1.69 -9.54
CA ASN A 725 32.65 1.75 -8.50
C ASN A 725 32.57 2.86 -7.42
N GLY A 726 31.79 3.92 -7.60
CA GLY A 726 31.79 5.12 -6.79
C GLY A 726 32.77 6.19 -7.25
N ALA A 727 32.93 7.21 -6.40
CA ALA A 727 33.86 8.29 -6.59
C ALA A 727 34.60 8.64 -5.29
N SER A 728 35.81 9.20 -5.43
CA SER A 728 36.54 9.78 -4.31
C SER A 728 36.02 11.18 -3.96
N PHE A 729 36.38 11.69 -2.77
CA PHE A 729 35.99 13.06 -2.39
C PHE A 729 36.60 14.11 -3.30
N SER A 730 37.82 13.89 -3.81
CA SER A 730 38.42 14.78 -4.80
C SER A 730 37.58 14.84 -6.08
N GLN A 731 37.14 13.69 -6.62
CA GLN A 731 36.31 13.64 -7.82
C GLN A 731 34.95 14.34 -7.61
N LEU A 732 34.33 14.17 -6.44
CA LEU A 732 33.10 14.87 -6.08
C LEU A 732 33.30 16.39 -5.98
N ALA A 733 34.41 16.83 -5.40
CA ALA A 733 34.77 18.25 -5.34
C ALA A 733 35.03 18.83 -6.73
N ASP A 734 35.71 18.10 -7.61
CA ASP A 734 35.96 18.51 -9.00
C ASP A 734 34.63 18.69 -9.75
N LEU A 735 33.65 17.80 -9.55
CA LEU A 735 32.30 17.98 -10.11
C LEU A 735 31.62 19.24 -9.56
N LEU A 736 31.61 19.45 -8.24
CA LEU A 736 31.02 20.67 -7.65
C LEU A 736 31.64 21.95 -8.24
N VAL A 737 32.97 22.02 -8.34
CA VAL A 737 33.67 23.17 -8.94
C VAL A 737 33.27 23.35 -10.40
N SER A 738 33.16 22.25 -11.18
CA SER A 738 32.72 22.31 -12.58
C SER A 738 31.29 22.83 -12.76
N GLN A 739 30.43 22.67 -11.75
CA GLN A 739 29.06 23.23 -11.72
C GLN A 739 29.04 24.69 -11.24
N GLY A 740 30.18 25.31 -10.94
CA GLY A 740 30.25 26.69 -10.45
C GLY A 740 29.88 26.84 -8.97
N VAL A 741 29.94 25.76 -8.19
CA VAL A 741 29.73 25.81 -6.74
C VAL A 741 30.84 26.66 -6.09
N TYR A 742 30.43 27.58 -5.23
CA TYR A 742 31.33 28.44 -4.46
C TYR A 742 31.56 27.91 -3.03
N SER A 743 30.56 27.27 -2.45
CA SER A 743 30.66 26.59 -1.16
C SER A 743 29.85 25.31 -1.19
N GLY A 744 30.45 24.20 -0.82
CA GLY A 744 29.78 22.89 -0.85
C GLY A 744 30.45 21.87 0.05
N MET A 745 29.65 20.92 0.54
CA MET A 745 30.06 19.88 1.48
C MET A 745 29.53 18.52 1.06
N SER A 746 30.20 17.46 1.49
CA SER A 746 29.68 16.11 1.37
C SER A 746 28.66 15.81 2.46
N LEU A 747 27.62 15.07 2.09
CA LEU A 747 26.67 14.42 3.00
C LEU A 747 27.10 12.97 3.23
N ASP A 748 26.26 12.16 3.88
CA ASP A 748 26.53 10.72 4.01
C ASP A 748 26.58 10.04 2.63
N GLY A 749 27.47 9.06 2.51
CA GLY A 749 27.75 8.35 1.27
C GLY A 749 27.44 6.86 1.36
N GLY A 750 28.10 6.05 0.55
CA GLY A 750 27.90 4.60 0.55
C GLY A 750 26.45 4.23 0.23
N GLY A 751 25.94 3.16 0.85
CA GLY A 751 24.57 2.69 0.65
C GLY A 751 23.47 3.69 1.07
N SER A 752 23.82 4.78 1.76
CA SER A 752 22.90 5.87 2.07
C SER A 752 22.61 6.77 0.86
N SER A 753 23.49 6.81 -0.14
CA SER A 753 23.44 7.75 -1.28
C SER A 753 22.17 7.57 -2.11
N THR A 754 21.21 8.47 -1.91
CA THR A 754 19.89 8.40 -2.55
C THR A 754 19.37 9.79 -2.90
N MET A 755 18.82 9.92 -4.11
CA MET A 755 18.13 11.11 -4.61
C MET A 755 16.77 10.70 -5.17
N ALA A 756 15.71 11.33 -4.69
CA ALA A 756 14.34 11.09 -5.10
C ALA A 756 13.62 12.39 -5.49
N ILE A 757 12.66 12.29 -6.41
CA ILE A 757 11.74 13.37 -6.78
C ILE A 757 10.29 12.91 -6.74
N GLU A 758 9.36 13.85 -6.58
CA GLU A 758 7.92 13.60 -6.77
C GLU A 758 7.62 13.43 -8.28
N GLY A 759 7.01 12.32 -8.65
CA GLY A 759 6.53 12.09 -10.01
C GLY A 759 5.28 12.92 -10.34
N VAL A 760 4.94 13.02 -11.62
CA VAL A 760 3.68 13.69 -12.04
C VAL A 760 2.42 13.01 -11.49
N ASP A 761 2.54 11.75 -11.07
CA ASP A 761 1.53 10.94 -10.40
C ASP A 761 1.57 11.03 -8.87
N LYS A 762 2.33 11.99 -8.32
CA LYS A 762 2.47 12.22 -6.86
C LYS A 762 3.16 11.11 -6.08
N ARG A 763 3.78 10.16 -6.77
CA ARG A 763 4.57 9.09 -6.15
C ARG A 763 6.07 9.41 -6.20
N PRO A 764 6.86 9.02 -5.19
CA PRO A 764 8.31 9.17 -5.24
C PRO A 764 8.93 8.38 -6.41
N ARG A 765 9.96 8.95 -7.04
CA ARG A 765 10.78 8.33 -8.08
C ARG A 765 12.25 8.52 -7.77
N LEU A 766 13.00 7.43 -7.75
CA LEU A 766 14.45 7.45 -7.57
C LEU A 766 15.12 7.93 -8.86
N LEU A 767 16.09 8.83 -8.72
CA LEU A 767 16.89 9.33 -9.84
C LEU A 767 18.19 8.54 -10.02
N ASN A 768 18.72 7.98 -8.94
CA ASN A 768 19.89 7.10 -8.94
C ASN A 768 19.49 5.66 -8.55
N THR A 769 20.43 4.74 -8.70
CA THR A 769 20.32 3.35 -8.27
C THR A 769 21.00 3.18 -6.91
N PRO A 770 20.27 3.25 -5.77
CA PRO A 770 20.84 2.98 -4.46
C PRO A 770 21.22 1.50 -4.34
N VAL A 771 22.18 1.19 -3.47
CA VAL A 771 22.61 -0.18 -3.19
C VAL A 771 22.60 -0.38 -1.68
N ASN A 772 21.75 -1.29 -1.20
CA ASN A 772 21.73 -1.71 0.19
C ASN A 772 21.69 -3.24 0.27
N ASP A 773 22.47 -3.83 1.18
CA ASP A 773 22.61 -5.30 1.33
C ASP A 773 22.90 -6.02 0.00
N ASN A 774 23.80 -5.45 -0.82
CA ASN A 774 24.15 -5.92 -2.17
C ASN A 774 22.96 -6.02 -3.14
N THR A 775 21.85 -5.35 -2.86
CA THR A 775 20.68 -5.29 -3.72
C THR A 775 20.61 -3.91 -4.40
N ALA A 776 20.84 -3.89 -5.71
CA ALA A 776 20.67 -2.67 -6.52
C ALA A 776 19.20 -2.27 -6.59
N GLY A 777 18.93 -0.96 -6.46
CA GLY A 777 17.57 -0.41 -6.41
C GLY A 777 16.93 -0.46 -5.02
N LYS A 778 17.57 -1.08 -4.01
CA LYS A 778 17.10 -1.07 -2.62
C LYS A 778 17.65 0.14 -1.88
N GLU A 779 16.78 1.04 -1.47
CA GLU A 779 17.14 2.16 -0.59
C GLU A 779 17.56 1.67 0.80
N ARG A 780 18.52 2.37 1.40
CA ARG A 780 18.81 2.26 2.84
C ARG A 780 17.90 3.23 3.61
N ALA A 781 17.35 2.78 4.72
CA ALA A 781 16.71 3.67 5.68
C ALA A 781 17.79 4.41 6.49
N VAL A 782 17.76 5.75 6.47
CA VAL A 782 18.77 6.62 7.10
C VAL A 782 18.14 7.56 8.13
N ALA A 783 18.96 8.22 8.95
CA ALA A 783 18.44 9.02 10.07
C ALA A 783 17.76 10.33 9.66
N ASN A 784 18.37 11.10 8.76
CA ASN A 784 17.78 12.35 8.30
C ASN A 784 18.03 12.60 6.80
N HIS A 785 17.31 13.60 6.30
CA HIS A 785 17.22 13.94 4.88
C HIS A 785 17.20 15.45 4.71
N LEU A 786 17.55 15.91 3.51
CA LEU A 786 17.28 17.26 3.04
C LEU A 786 16.18 17.21 1.98
N GLY A 787 15.03 17.80 2.30
CA GLY A 787 13.87 17.91 1.43
C GLY A 787 13.65 19.32 0.91
N ILE A 788 13.11 19.42 -0.31
CA ILE A 788 12.74 20.66 -0.97
C ILE A 788 11.33 20.53 -1.53
N SER A 789 10.46 21.48 -1.20
CA SER A 789 9.15 21.66 -1.82
C SER A 789 9.14 22.98 -2.59
N LEU A 790 8.51 22.97 -3.77
CA LEU A 790 8.36 24.14 -4.66
C LEU A 790 6.87 24.55 -4.77
N LYS A 791 5.99 23.90 -3.98
CA LYS A 791 4.54 24.11 -3.99
C LYS A 791 4.18 25.38 -3.20
N LYS A 792 3.26 26.19 -3.73
CA LYS A 792 2.64 27.30 -2.98
C LYS A 792 1.74 26.70 -1.89
N GLN A 793 1.94 27.14 -0.64
CA GLN A 793 1.07 26.80 0.48
C GLN A 793 -0.19 27.68 0.50
#